data_AF-A0A924WKV0-F1
#
_entry.id   AF-A0A924WKV0-F1
#
_cell.length_a   1.000
_cell.length_b   1.000
_cell.length_c   1.000
_cell.angle_alpha   90.00
_cell.angle_beta   90.00
_cell.angle_gamma   90.00
#
_symmetry.space_group_name_H-M   'P 1'
#
loop_
_entity.id
_entity.type
_entity.pdbx_description
1 polymer ?
#
loop_
_entity_poly.entity_id
_entity_poly.type
_entity_poly.pdbx_seq_one_letter_code
_entity_poly.pdbx_strand_id
1 'polypeptide(L)'
;STAGGGGIGMRLCHGADELEDAFEAVQRLGKNNFKHAGLYLEKYIERARHIEVQIFGDGRGNVVAIGERDCSAQRRNQKVIEETPAPNISEATRQQLFEASIKLGRAVGYQSAGTVEFIFDDAAEQFYFLEVNTRLQVEHGVTEQVSGIDLVEWMIKAAAGELDLSGYRRSSIGASIQVRLYAEDPAKNFQPSTGVITDLAFAPDARLETWVERGSEITSFYDPMIAKLIVTGADRAEALGKLDSALAQTRIAGVETNLPYLRAVITDDTFANGRMTTQFLSRFPFTPDTIDVVKSGTHVTVQDHPGRLGYWDVGVPPSGPMDAYAFRIANRLLGNADDAAGLEITVSGPTLRFNIPSSVVISGATIEALLNGTPISMWRTIEVPAGATLELKKITGPGARAYLAVAGGLDVPKYLGSRSTFTLGKFGGHGGRVLRAGDVLRALPHQTASFGVLAPVLIPAYTNHWEIGVLYGPHGAPDFFTDDDIATFFTTDWKVHYNSDRTGVRLIGPHPKWARTDGGEAGLHPSNIHDNAYAIGTIDFTGNMPVILGPDGPSLGGFVCPATIVRAELWKMGQLRAGDTIRFKRLSQDEAADLDASIEQRIATLEILAPAPRTVSAISEAMQTSQLHLDPSSPILHTLDETANRPRVVYRQDGDTYLLVEYGPLVLDLNLRFRVQMLYQAMLNQNVAGIIDLTPGIRSLHVHYDSRIVRVDRLLDLLIAAEQHLPDVQDVEVSSRIVHLPLSWDDPATQLAIQKYMQSVRPDAPWCPSNIEFIRRINGLESIDEVQRIVFDASYLVLGLGDVYLGAPVATPLDPRHRLVTTKYNPARTWTAENSVGIGGAYLCVYGMEGPGGYQFVGRTLQMWNTYRQTENFVDGKPWLLRFFDQIRFYPVGASELLQIREKFLHGKYKLKIEHETFSLKRYNCFLAAHDEDIAGFRVKQRATFEAERQRWEAAGQLAVAPEPETDPSASQAPELPAGWEAVAAEVPGSMWKVDVAKGARVTAGQRLGIIESMKMEIPVTSPCTGTVADVFVAEGKLVAAGQVLFCVDVAEPQAKDS
;
A
#
# COMPACT_ATOMS: atom_id res chain seq x y z
N SER A 1 9.71 5.90 48.53
CA SER A 1 10.05 4.49 48.83
C SER A 1 11.54 4.31 48.63
N THR A 2 12.23 3.59 49.52
CA THR A 2 13.68 3.30 49.41
C THR A 2 14.05 2.41 48.21
N ALA A 3 13.07 1.72 47.62
CA ALA A 3 13.26 0.84 46.46
C ALA A 3 12.48 1.32 45.22
N GLY A 4 11.95 2.54 45.25
CA GLY A 4 11.20 3.11 44.12
C GLY A 4 12.15 3.54 43.00
N GLY A 5 11.77 3.29 41.74
CA GLY A 5 12.47 3.75 40.54
C GLY A 5 11.48 4.32 39.53
N GLY A 6 11.91 5.31 38.73
CA GLY A 6 11.07 5.92 37.68
C GLY A 6 9.81 6.63 38.19
N GLY A 7 9.83 7.17 39.42
CA GLY A 7 8.70 7.89 40.03
C GLY A 7 7.67 7.03 40.76
N ILE A 8 7.78 5.70 40.74
CA ILE A 8 6.86 4.79 41.43
C ILE A 8 7.18 4.77 42.94
N GLY A 9 6.16 5.03 43.77
CA GLY A 9 6.31 5.01 45.24
C GLY A 9 6.84 6.31 45.83
N MET A 10 6.50 7.45 45.21
CA MET A 10 6.71 8.81 45.71
C MET A 10 5.37 9.55 45.78
N ARG A 11 5.17 10.42 46.77
CA ARG A 11 3.96 11.24 46.90
C ARG A 11 4.32 12.59 47.53
N LEU A 12 3.87 13.68 46.91
CA LEU A 12 3.98 15.02 47.47
C LEU A 12 2.91 15.21 48.54
N CYS A 13 3.31 15.80 49.67
CA CYS A 13 2.42 16.10 50.79
C CYS A 13 2.65 17.56 51.20
N HIS A 14 1.60 18.37 51.25
CA HIS A 14 1.67 19.79 51.62
C HIS A 14 1.42 20.03 53.11
N GLY A 15 0.99 19.00 53.85
CA GLY A 15 0.69 19.07 55.28
C GLY A 15 0.75 17.70 55.96
N ALA A 16 0.53 17.70 57.27
CA ALA A 16 0.61 16.50 58.11
C ALA A 16 -0.45 15.46 57.75
N ASP A 17 -1.70 15.89 57.53
CA ASP A 17 -2.82 15.00 57.24
C ASP A 17 -2.61 14.21 55.92
N GLU A 18 -2.15 14.90 54.87
CA GLU A 18 -1.81 14.26 53.58
C GLU A 18 -0.64 13.28 53.71
N LEU A 19 0.31 13.58 54.59
CA LEU A 19 1.48 12.74 54.83
C LEU A 19 1.10 11.41 55.49
N GLU A 20 0.21 11.42 56.49
CA GLU A 20 -0.24 10.19 57.15
C GLU A 20 -0.88 9.23 56.14
N ASP A 21 -1.81 9.73 55.32
CA ASP A 21 -2.48 8.96 54.27
C ASP A 21 -1.49 8.47 53.19
N ALA A 22 -0.56 9.33 52.78
CA ALA A 22 0.44 9.01 51.78
C ALA A 22 1.43 7.94 52.27
N PHE A 23 1.83 8.00 53.54
CA PHE A 23 2.84 7.11 54.11
C PHE A 23 2.37 5.66 54.04
N GLU A 24 1.14 5.38 54.48
CA GLU A 24 0.59 4.02 54.42
C GLU A 24 0.41 3.51 52.98
N ALA A 25 -0.10 4.38 52.11
CA ALA A 25 -0.35 4.03 50.71
C ALA A 25 0.95 3.67 50.00
N VAL A 26 1.99 4.50 50.15
CA VAL A 26 3.31 4.27 49.53
C VAL A 26 4.01 3.07 50.16
N GLN A 27 3.84 2.82 51.47
CA GLN A 27 4.38 1.63 52.12
C GLN A 27 3.77 0.34 51.53
N ARG A 28 2.44 0.30 51.35
CA ARG A 28 1.73 -0.81 50.71
C ARG A 28 2.19 -1.01 49.27
N LEU A 29 2.32 0.08 48.52
CA LEU A 29 2.77 0.05 47.13
C LEU A 29 4.21 -0.47 47.01
N GLY A 30 5.08 -0.07 47.93
CA GLY A 30 6.46 -0.57 48.04
C GLY A 30 6.53 -2.07 48.30
N LYS A 31 5.74 -2.58 49.27
CA LYS A 31 5.67 -4.02 49.57
C LYS A 31 5.17 -4.83 48.38
N ASN A 32 4.13 -4.36 47.69
CA ASN A 32 3.50 -5.09 46.60
C ASN A 32 4.38 -5.12 45.34
N ASN A 33 4.98 -3.98 44.97
CA ASN A 33 5.71 -3.86 43.71
C ASN A 33 7.20 -4.22 43.83
N PHE A 34 7.82 -3.96 44.99
CA PHE A 34 9.26 -4.08 45.16
C PHE A 34 9.69 -4.99 46.31
N LYS A 35 8.73 -5.63 47.01
CA LYS A 35 8.97 -6.46 48.21
C LYS A 35 9.76 -5.74 49.33
N HIS A 36 9.79 -4.41 49.31
CA HIS A 36 10.51 -3.56 50.27
C HIS A 36 9.60 -2.45 50.80
N ALA A 37 9.58 -2.26 52.13
CA ALA A 37 8.67 -1.33 52.81
C ALA A 37 9.34 -0.04 53.31
N GLY A 38 10.64 0.15 53.06
CA GLY A 38 11.38 1.30 53.58
C GLY A 38 10.88 2.60 52.95
N LEU A 39 10.66 3.61 53.79
CA LEU A 39 10.24 4.96 53.39
C LEU A 39 11.22 5.99 53.95
N TYR A 40 11.35 7.10 53.27
CA TYR A 40 12.10 8.27 53.70
C TYR A 40 11.37 9.53 53.21
N LEU A 41 11.68 10.68 53.79
CA LEU A 41 11.12 11.97 53.43
C LEU A 41 12.23 12.88 52.93
N GLU A 42 11.92 13.64 51.89
CA GLU A 42 12.80 14.67 51.34
C GLU A 42 12.05 15.99 51.26
N LYS A 43 12.81 17.08 51.38
CA LYS A 43 12.30 18.41 51.10
C LYS A 43 11.93 18.49 49.63
N TYR A 44 10.66 18.79 49.33
CA TYR A 44 10.23 19.06 47.97
C TYR A 44 10.75 20.43 47.49
N ILE A 45 11.36 20.46 46.31
CA ILE A 45 11.86 21.67 45.67
C ILE A 45 10.90 22.01 44.51
N GLU A 46 10.21 23.14 44.61
CA GLU A 46 9.15 23.50 43.66
C GLU A 46 9.71 23.95 42.30
N ARG A 47 10.78 24.76 42.30
CA ARG A 47 11.50 25.19 41.09
C ARG A 47 12.74 24.34 40.85
N ALA A 48 12.53 23.02 40.82
CA ALA A 48 13.59 22.05 40.64
C ALA A 48 14.03 21.97 39.17
N ARG A 49 15.33 22.07 38.96
CA ARG A 49 16.04 21.59 37.77
C ARG A 49 16.75 20.28 38.09
N HIS A 50 16.95 19.45 37.08
CA HIS A 50 17.68 18.19 37.19
C HIS A 50 19.02 18.38 36.50
N ILE A 51 20.09 18.51 37.30
CA ILE A 51 21.45 18.70 36.80
C ILE A 51 22.26 17.48 37.17
N GLU A 52 22.99 16.93 36.22
CA GLU A 52 23.76 15.72 36.43
C GLU A 52 25.18 15.87 35.92
N VAL A 53 26.14 15.19 36.56
CA VAL A 53 27.56 15.27 36.21
C VAL A 53 28.03 13.91 35.71
N GLN A 54 28.52 13.88 34.48
CA GLN A 54 29.24 12.73 33.93
C GLN A 54 30.58 12.59 34.64
N ILE A 55 30.78 11.45 35.30
CA ILE A 55 32.08 11.06 35.82
C ILE A 55 32.62 9.84 35.08
N PHE A 56 33.94 9.68 35.12
CA PHE A 56 34.61 8.46 34.70
C PHE A 56 35.67 8.09 35.73
N GLY A 57 35.65 6.84 36.19
CA GLY A 57 36.59 6.31 37.15
C GLY A 57 37.41 5.14 36.60
N ASP A 58 38.65 4.99 37.04
CA ASP A 58 39.52 3.87 36.64
C ASP A 58 39.47 2.67 37.61
N GLY A 59 38.71 2.77 38.71
CA GLY A 59 38.69 1.76 39.78
C GLY A 59 39.98 1.71 40.62
N ARG A 60 40.95 2.59 40.35
CA ARG A 60 42.26 2.69 41.01
C ARG A 60 42.42 4.01 41.78
N GLY A 61 41.30 4.69 42.03
CA GLY A 61 41.24 5.93 42.81
C GLY A 61 41.27 7.21 41.97
N ASN A 62 41.44 7.14 40.65
CA ASN A 62 41.28 8.29 39.77
C ASN A 62 39.84 8.37 39.29
N VAL A 63 39.22 9.54 39.50
CA VAL A 63 37.89 9.88 38.99
C VAL A 63 37.97 11.29 38.42
N VAL A 64 37.43 11.47 37.22
CA VAL A 64 37.33 12.76 36.52
C VAL A 64 35.86 13.11 36.27
N ALA A 65 35.52 14.39 36.34
CA ALA A 65 34.25 14.90 35.82
C ALA A 65 34.47 15.37 34.38
N ILE A 66 33.64 14.88 33.45
CA ILE A 66 33.76 15.21 32.03
C ILE A 66 32.96 16.48 31.71
N GLY A 67 31.75 16.58 32.24
CA GLY A 67 30.87 17.74 32.09
C GLY A 67 29.53 17.51 32.79
N GLU A 68 28.74 18.56 32.91
CA GLU A 68 27.36 18.50 33.41
C GLU A 68 26.35 18.49 32.27
N ARG A 69 25.16 17.95 32.54
CA ARG A 69 24.01 18.02 31.65
C ARG A 69 22.80 18.54 32.43
N ASP A 70 21.98 19.34 31.76
CA ASP A 70 20.63 19.65 32.23
C ASP A 70 19.65 18.67 31.61
N CYS A 71 18.94 17.93 32.47
CA CYS A 71 17.94 16.94 32.10
C CYS A 71 16.55 17.33 32.61
N SER A 72 16.28 18.62 32.82
CA SER A 72 15.06 19.12 33.46
C SER A 72 13.80 18.97 32.59
N ALA A 73 13.94 18.86 31.27
CA ALA A 73 12.81 18.65 30.37
C ALA A 73 12.31 17.21 30.45
N GLN A 74 11.52 16.94 31.51
CA GLN A 74 11.00 15.61 31.85
C GLN A 74 9.48 15.60 31.87
N ARG A 75 8.90 14.51 31.37
CA ARG A 75 7.46 14.24 31.45
C ARG A 75 7.22 13.03 32.33
N ARG A 76 6.46 13.19 33.43
CA ARG A 76 6.24 12.11 34.42
C ARG A 76 7.56 11.44 34.83
N ASN A 77 8.59 12.25 35.08
CA ASN A 77 9.94 11.83 35.44
C ASN A 77 10.70 11.04 34.34
N GLN A 78 10.21 11.03 33.10
CA GLN A 78 10.91 10.49 31.94
C GLN A 78 11.58 11.64 31.19
N LYS A 79 12.90 11.59 31.02
CA LYS A 79 13.69 12.61 30.31
C LYS A 79 13.35 12.57 28.81
N VAL A 80 13.15 13.74 28.20
CA VAL A 80 12.77 13.89 26.78
C VAL A 80 13.79 14.71 25.99
N ILE A 81 14.33 15.77 26.61
CA ILE A 81 15.33 16.66 26.01
C ILE A 81 16.44 16.90 27.05
N GLU A 82 17.68 16.83 26.62
CA GLU A 82 18.86 17.04 27.47
C GLU A 82 19.86 17.97 26.78
N GLU A 83 20.55 18.81 27.55
CA GLU A 83 21.52 19.76 27.00
C GLU A 83 22.78 19.91 27.85
N THR A 84 23.89 20.27 27.21
CA THR A 84 25.16 20.64 27.85
C THR A 84 25.79 21.81 27.11
N PRO A 85 26.45 22.77 27.80
CA PRO A 85 26.46 22.96 29.25
C PRO A 85 25.07 23.30 29.81
N ALA A 86 24.86 23.11 31.12
CA ALA A 86 23.60 23.48 31.75
C ALA A 86 23.42 25.02 31.72
N PRO A 87 22.29 25.55 31.20
CA PRO A 87 22.09 26.99 31.03
C PRO A 87 21.88 27.68 32.37
N ASN A 88 22.16 28.99 32.46
CA ASN A 88 21.87 29.80 33.65
C ASN A 88 22.46 29.23 34.97
N ILE A 89 23.61 28.54 34.92
CA ILE A 89 24.37 28.11 36.09
C ILE A 89 25.74 28.80 36.08
N SER A 90 26.09 29.42 37.21
CA SER A 90 27.39 30.09 37.39
C SER A 90 28.55 29.10 37.32
N GLU A 91 29.72 29.53 36.86
CA GLU A 91 30.90 28.65 36.81
C GLU A 91 31.33 28.18 38.20
N ALA A 92 31.11 29.01 39.24
CA ALA A 92 31.38 28.64 40.63
C ALA A 92 30.52 27.44 41.07
N THR A 93 29.22 27.48 40.79
CA THR A 93 28.29 26.37 41.10
C THR A 93 28.64 25.12 40.28
N ARG A 94 28.98 25.28 39.00
CA ARG A 94 29.42 24.19 38.13
C ARG A 94 30.66 23.48 38.66
N GLN A 95 31.66 24.24 39.10
CA GLN A 95 32.86 23.70 39.70
C GLN A 95 32.57 22.93 41.00
N GLN A 96 31.65 23.43 41.84
CA GLN A 96 31.21 22.74 43.05
C GLN A 96 30.50 21.40 42.74
N LEU A 97 29.65 21.35 41.71
CA LEU A 97 29.00 20.11 41.23
C LEU A 97 30.06 19.07 40.83
N PHE A 98 31.09 19.49 40.09
CA PHE A 98 32.19 18.59 39.68
C PHE A 98 33.00 18.07 40.86
N GLU A 99 33.39 18.96 41.78
CA GLU A 99 34.15 18.59 42.96
C GLU A 99 33.37 17.61 43.85
N ALA A 100 32.07 17.85 44.06
CA ALA A 100 31.20 16.95 44.80
C ALA A 100 31.13 15.56 44.13
N SER A 101 30.97 15.53 42.80
CA SER A 101 30.86 14.30 42.03
C SER A 101 32.14 13.48 42.01
N ILE A 102 33.30 14.13 41.83
CA ILE A 102 34.63 13.50 41.89
C ILE A 102 34.89 12.95 43.29
N LYS A 103 34.57 13.74 44.34
CA LYS A 103 34.75 13.32 45.74
C LYS A 103 33.92 12.07 46.04
N LEU A 104 32.66 12.04 45.60
CA LEU A 104 31.78 10.88 45.76
C LEU A 104 32.35 9.64 45.02
N GLY A 105 32.71 9.78 43.75
CA GLY A 105 33.28 8.68 42.97
C GLY A 105 34.58 8.12 43.56
N ARG A 106 35.48 8.99 44.03
CA ARG A 106 36.73 8.57 44.71
C ARG A 106 36.46 7.81 46.00
N ALA A 107 35.48 8.25 46.80
CA ALA A 107 35.17 7.63 48.08
C ALA A 107 34.70 6.17 47.95
N VAL A 108 34.13 5.80 46.79
CA VAL A 108 33.64 4.44 46.52
C VAL A 108 34.55 3.65 45.58
N GLY A 109 35.70 4.20 45.17
CA GLY A 109 36.60 3.56 44.20
C GLY A 109 35.91 3.30 42.86
N TYR A 110 35.13 4.27 42.37
CA TYR A 110 34.28 4.10 41.18
C TYR A 110 35.09 3.68 39.95
N GLN A 111 34.51 2.78 39.13
CA GLN A 111 35.11 2.28 37.89
C GLN A 111 34.12 2.44 36.74
N SER A 112 34.63 2.78 35.54
CA SER A 112 33.88 3.01 34.31
C SER A 112 33.10 4.34 34.29
N ALA A 113 32.13 4.47 33.38
CA ALA A 113 31.26 5.64 33.25
C ALA A 113 30.13 5.62 34.28
N GLY A 114 29.91 6.77 34.93
CA GLY A 114 28.82 6.98 35.88
C GLY A 114 28.28 8.39 35.85
N THR A 115 27.09 8.57 36.41
CA THR A 115 26.49 9.90 36.53
C THR A 115 26.06 10.17 37.96
N VAL A 116 26.43 11.34 38.48
CA VAL A 116 25.94 11.85 39.76
C VAL A 116 24.84 12.87 39.48
N GLU A 117 23.62 12.60 39.92
CA GLU A 117 22.45 13.44 39.68
C GLU A 117 22.16 14.34 40.87
N PHE A 118 21.72 15.57 40.58
CA PHE A 118 21.38 16.59 41.56
C PHE A 118 20.05 17.26 41.23
N ILE A 119 19.30 17.61 42.28
CA ILE A 119 18.23 18.59 42.20
C ILE A 119 18.85 19.98 42.39
N PHE A 120 18.69 20.87 41.43
CA PHE A 120 19.09 22.28 41.52
C PHE A 120 17.86 23.16 41.78
N ASP A 121 17.85 23.88 42.89
CA ASP A 121 16.84 24.88 43.21
C ASP A 121 17.20 26.19 42.52
N ASP A 122 16.49 26.49 41.43
CA ASP A 122 16.72 27.67 40.59
C ASP A 122 16.50 28.99 41.34
N ALA A 123 15.68 29.00 42.40
CA ALA A 123 15.43 30.20 43.19
C ALA A 123 16.49 30.42 44.27
N ALA A 124 16.99 29.35 44.87
CA ALA A 124 18.02 29.43 45.92
C ALA A 124 19.45 29.36 45.38
N GLU A 125 19.64 29.00 44.10
CA GLU A 125 20.93 28.69 43.46
C GLU A 125 21.72 27.59 44.21
N GLN A 126 21.01 26.62 44.79
CA GLN A 126 21.60 25.51 45.55
C GLN A 126 21.32 24.16 44.89
N PHE A 127 22.28 23.24 44.95
CA PHE A 127 22.10 21.87 44.49
C PHE A 127 22.11 20.87 45.66
N TYR A 128 21.34 19.80 45.49
CA TYR A 128 21.17 18.71 46.45
C TYR A 128 21.39 17.38 45.72
N PHE A 129 22.15 16.48 46.33
CA PHE A 129 22.37 15.13 45.78
C PHE A 129 21.03 14.40 45.64
N LEU A 130 20.83 13.73 44.50
CA LEU A 130 19.67 12.90 44.24
C LEU A 130 20.06 11.42 44.21
N GLU A 131 20.85 11.01 43.21
CA GLU A 131 21.27 9.62 43.04
C GLU A 131 22.58 9.48 42.25
N VAL A 132 23.11 8.25 42.19
CA VAL A 132 24.18 7.89 41.26
C VAL A 132 23.68 6.80 40.33
N ASN A 133 23.67 7.09 39.04
CA ASN A 133 23.48 6.06 38.01
C ASN A 133 24.82 5.34 37.79
N THR A 134 24.89 4.07 38.20
CA THR A 134 26.11 3.24 38.15
C THR A 134 26.37 2.62 36.76
N ARG A 135 26.05 3.38 35.71
CA ARG A 135 26.07 2.94 34.30
C ARG A 135 26.14 4.16 33.37
N LEU A 136 26.40 3.89 32.09
CA LEU A 136 26.19 4.86 31.02
C LEU A 136 24.70 5.24 30.92
N GLN A 137 24.44 6.49 30.52
CA GLN A 137 23.08 7.02 30.33
C GLN A 137 22.76 7.27 28.86
N VAL A 138 21.47 7.38 28.55
CA VAL A 138 20.95 7.54 27.18
C VAL A 138 21.50 8.84 26.56
N GLU A 139 21.57 9.89 27.36
CA GLU A 139 21.98 11.27 27.06
C GLU A 139 23.50 11.50 27.01
N HIS A 140 24.33 10.46 27.10
CA HIS A 140 25.79 10.61 27.07
C HIS A 140 26.31 11.30 25.78
N GLY A 141 25.60 11.15 24.66
CA GLY A 141 26.00 11.69 23.36
C GLY A 141 26.21 13.21 23.34
N VAL A 142 25.44 14.00 24.12
CA VAL A 142 25.67 15.46 24.19
C VAL A 142 27.01 15.79 24.85
N THR A 143 27.43 14.99 25.84
CA THR A 143 28.74 15.14 26.50
C THR A 143 29.86 14.78 25.54
N GLU A 144 29.71 13.71 24.75
CA GLU A 144 30.71 13.34 23.74
C GLU A 144 30.91 14.43 22.70
N GLN A 145 29.83 15.08 22.24
CA GLN A 145 29.90 16.13 21.24
C GLN A 145 30.72 17.34 21.68
N VAL A 146 30.58 17.80 22.93
CA VAL A 146 31.31 18.98 23.42
C VAL A 146 32.71 18.65 23.93
N SER A 147 32.97 17.38 24.29
CA SER A 147 34.26 16.95 24.85
C SER A 147 35.20 16.28 23.83
N GLY A 148 34.66 15.73 22.74
CA GLY A 148 35.42 14.92 21.78
C GLY A 148 35.81 13.53 22.30
N ILE A 149 35.16 13.07 23.38
CA ILE A 149 35.44 11.77 24.01
C ILE A 149 34.37 10.76 23.60
N ASP A 150 34.78 9.59 23.11
CA ASP A 150 33.91 8.41 23.01
C ASP A 150 33.90 7.68 24.35
N LEU A 151 32.77 7.75 25.06
CA LEU A 151 32.62 7.20 26.39
C LEU A 151 32.57 5.67 26.35
N VAL A 152 32.01 5.07 25.29
CA VAL A 152 31.96 3.61 25.15
C VAL A 152 33.36 3.07 24.89
N GLU A 153 34.15 3.74 24.05
CA GLU A 153 35.56 3.42 23.85
C GLU A 153 36.33 3.47 25.18
N TRP A 154 36.12 4.52 25.99
CA TRP A 154 36.73 4.62 27.32
C TRP A 154 36.28 3.50 28.26
N MET A 155 35.01 3.12 28.25
CA MET A 155 34.50 1.97 29.02
C MET A 155 35.22 0.67 28.64
N ILE A 156 35.42 0.43 27.34
CA ILE A 156 36.12 -0.75 26.83
C ILE A 156 37.60 -0.72 27.23
N LYS A 157 38.30 0.41 27.02
CA LYS A 157 39.71 0.60 27.41
C LYS A 157 39.91 0.45 28.90
N ALA A 158 39.01 0.99 29.73
CA ALA A 158 39.06 0.85 31.17
C ALA A 158 38.87 -0.61 31.61
N ALA A 159 37.92 -1.33 30.99
CA ALA A 159 37.72 -2.75 31.25
C ALA A 159 38.93 -3.61 30.85
N ALA A 160 39.68 -3.20 29.81
CA ALA A 160 40.94 -3.82 29.40
C ALA A 160 42.16 -3.38 30.26
N GLY A 161 42.01 -2.36 31.11
CA GLY A 161 43.10 -1.81 31.93
C GLY A 161 44.06 -0.89 31.16
N GLU A 162 43.65 -0.39 30.01
CA GLU A 162 44.44 0.41 29.05
C GLU A 162 44.19 1.92 29.16
N LEU A 163 43.19 2.35 29.95
CA LEU A 163 42.83 3.77 30.11
C LEU A 163 43.67 4.44 31.21
N ASP A 164 44.32 5.57 30.90
CA ASP A 164 44.99 6.45 31.86
C ASP A 164 44.26 7.80 31.95
N LEU A 165 43.75 8.11 33.14
CA LEU A 165 43.02 9.35 33.43
C LEU A 165 43.90 10.47 33.99
N SER A 166 45.16 10.20 34.37
CA SER A 166 46.01 11.15 35.10
C SER A 166 46.32 12.43 34.30
N GLY A 167 46.39 12.31 32.97
CA GLY A 167 46.62 13.42 32.04
C GLY A 167 45.36 14.19 31.64
N TYR A 168 44.15 13.74 32.01
CA TYR A 168 42.92 14.35 31.54
C TYR A 168 42.78 15.80 32.01
N ARG A 169 42.41 16.68 31.07
CA ARG A 169 42.02 18.06 31.33
C ARG A 169 40.68 18.29 30.66
N ARG A 170 39.71 18.79 31.42
CA ARG A 170 38.39 19.11 30.89
C ARG A 170 38.54 20.12 29.75
N SER A 171 38.02 19.76 28.60
CA SER A 171 37.85 20.64 27.44
C SER A 171 36.43 20.43 26.96
N SER A 172 35.57 21.43 27.16
CA SER A 172 34.19 21.44 26.68
C SER A 172 34.04 22.64 25.76
N ILE A 173 33.78 22.39 24.47
CA ILE A 173 33.69 23.42 23.45
C ILE A 173 32.27 23.42 22.88
N GLY A 174 31.65 24.61 22.85
CA GLY A 174 30.30 24.80 22.33
C GLY A 174 29.19 24.30 23.25
N ALA A 175 28.02 24.10 22.66
CA ALA A 175 26.85 23.53 23.32
C ALA A 175 26.26 22.41 22.46
N SER A 176 25.70 21.40 23.11
CA SER A 176 25.02 20.29 22.44
C SER A 176 23.68 20.00 23.11
N ILE A 177 22.68 19.68 22.28
CA ILE A 177 21.32 19.38 22.70
C ILE A 177 20.92 18.06 22.05
N GLN A 178 20.28 17.19 22.84
CA GLN A 178 19.70 15.93 22.41
C GLN A 178 18.19 15.96 22.61
N VAL A 179 17.46 15.38 21.67
CA VAL A 179 16.06 15.03 21.83
C VAL A 179 15.84 13.54 21.63
N ARG A 180 14.91 12.97 22.39
CA ARG A 180 14.47 11.58 22.26
C ARG A 180 13.21 11.52 21.42
N LEU A 181 13.35 10.97 20.21
CA LEU A 181 12.25 10.76 19.29
C LEU A 181 11.61 9.41 19.58
N TYR A 182 10.32 9.42 19.91
CA TYR A 182 9.53 8.27 20.35
C TYR A 182 8.36 8.03 19.40
N ALA A 183 8.02 6.75 19.21
CA ALA A 183 6.77 6.29 18.61
C ALA A 183 5.64 6.39 19.66
N GLU A 184 5.27 7.61 20.00
CA GLU A 184 4.20 7.93 20.95
C GLU A 184 3.30 9.02 20.36
N ASP A 185 2.02 9.00 20.71
CA ASP A 185 1.06 10.05 20.36
C ASP A 185 0.90 11.02 21.55
N PRO A 186 1.51 12.23 21.51
CA PRO A 186 1.44 13.20 22.61
C PRO A 186 0.00 13.66 22.92
N ALA A 187 -0.89 13.64 21.93
CA ALA A 187 -2.28 14.05 22.10
C ALA A 187 -3.13 13.00 22.82
N LYS A 188 -2.76 11.72 22.71
CA LYS A 188 -3.38 10.60 23.43
C LYS A 188 -2.58 10.22 24.66
N ASN A 189 -2.11 11.23 25.40
CA ASN A 189 -1.35 11.05 26.63
C ASN A 189 -0.09 10.16 26.44
N PHE A 190 0.58 10.34 25.30
CA PHE A 190 1.80 9.62 24.92
C PHE A 190 1.57 8.10 24.86
N GLN A 191 0.42 7.70 24.33
CA GLN A 191 0.14 6.30 24.07
C GLN A 191 1.18 5.78 23.04
N PRO A 192 1.82 4.62 23.28
CA PRO A 192 2.72 4.02 22.31
C PRO A 192 2.03 3.76 20.97
N SER A 193 2.72 4.09 19.88
CA SER A 193 2.27 3.88 18.51
C SER A 193 3.05 2.73 17.89
N THR A 194 2.35 1.70 17.44
CA THR A 194 2.93 0.51 16.81
C THR A 194 2.58 0.46 15.34
N GLY A 195 3.48 -0.07 14.51
CA GLY A 195 3.25 -0.19 13.08
C GLY A 195 4.54 -0.15 12.27
N VAL A 196 4.40 -0.21 10.95
CA VAL A 196 5.53 -0.16 10.03
C VAL A 196 5.85 1.29 9.69
N ILE A 197 7.13 1.67 9.79
CA ILE A 197 7.62 2.96 9.32
C ILE A 197 7.59 2.98 7.79
N THR A 198 6.67 3.75 7.20
CA THR A 198 6.43 3.77 5.75
C THR A 198 7.22 4.84 5.00
N ASP A 199 7.69 5.86 5.72
CA ASP A 199 8.59 6.91 5.25
C ASP A 199 9.53 7.31 6.38
N LEU A 200 10.78 7.58 6.05
CA LEU A 200 11.83 7.90 7.01
C LEU A 200 12.88 8.78 6.35
N ALA A 201 13.03 9.99 6.88
CA ALA A 201 14.10 10.91 6.55
C ALA A 201 14.58 11.59 7.83
N PHE A 202 15.90 11.72 7.98
CA PHE A 202 16.52 12.45 9.07
C PHE A 202 17.40 13.56 8.49
N ALA A 203 17.68 14.58 9.29
CA ALA A 203 18.60 15.64 8.90
C ALA A 203 20.05 15.11 8.81
N PRO A 204 20.80 15.43 7.73
CA PRO A 204 22.15 14.90 7.52
C PRO A 204 23.20 15.48 8.48
N ASP A 205 22.97 16.70 8.99
CA ASP A 205 23.96 17.46 9.76
C ASP A 205 23.86 17.22 11.28
N ALA A 206 22.93 16.36 11.73
CA ALA A 206 22.81 15.96 13.13
C ALA A 206 23.47 14.60 13.37
N ARG A 207 24.07 14.40 14.55
CA ARG A 207 24.44 13.05 15.00
C ARG A 207 23.14 12.30 15.29
N LEU A 208 22.90 11.25 14.51
CA LEU A 208 21.73 10.39 14.64
C LEU A 208 22.13 9.05 15.24
N GLU A 209 21.49 8.68 16.35
CA GLU A 209 21.58 7.32 16.90
C GLU A 209 20.20 6.67 16.79
N THR A 210 20.06 5.70 15.88
CA THR A 210 18.79 5.05 15.56
C THR A 210 19.02 3.56 15.31
N TRP A 211 17.96 2.76 15.47
CA TRP A 211 17.93 1.36 15.06
C TRP A 211 16.95 1.11 13.90
N VAL A 212 16.19 2.13 13.51
CA VAL A 212 15.14 2.00 12.51
C VAL A 212 15.60 2.43 11.11
N GLU A 213 15.01 1.79 10.13
CA GLU A 213 15.02 2.14 8.71
C GLU A 213 13.59 2.09 8.15
N ARG A 214 13.38 2.60 6.93
CA ARG A 214 12.11 2.45 6.23
C ARG A 214 11.73 0.97 6.13
N GLY A 215 10.50 0.62 6.50
CA GLY A 215 10.02 -0.75 6.58
C GLY A 215 10.35 -1.48 7.88
N SER A 216 10.88 -0.79 8.90
CA SER A 216 10.99 -1.33 10.26
C SER A 216 9.63 -1.35 10.94
N GLU A 217 9.35 -2.40 11.72
CA GLU A 217 8.12 -2.52 12.50
C GLU A 217 8.38 -2.13 13.96
N ILE A 218 7.66 -1.11 14.45
CA ILE A 218 7.60 -0.74 15.86
C ILE A 218 6.57 -1.62 16.55
N THR A 219 7.02 -2.41 17.53
CA THR A 219 6.18 -3.33 18.30
C THR A 219 5.86 -2.78 19.69
N SER A 220 4.86 -3.36 20.37
CA SER A 220 4.49 -2.98 21.75
C SER A 220 5.29 -3.69 22.84
N PHE A 221 6.28 -4.51 22.48
CA PHE A 221 6.98 -5.38 23.43
C PHE A 221 8.08 -4.67 24.24
N TYR A 222 8.61 -3.55 23.72
CA TYR A 222 9.78 -2.87 24.27
C TYR A 222 9.54 -1.34 24.34
N ASP A 223 10.61 -0.59 24.58
CA ASP A 223 10.59 0.87 24.61
C ASP A 223 10.31 1.47 23.20
N PRO A 224 9.50 2.54 23.11
CA PRO A 224 9.10 3.12 21.82
C PRO A 224 10.14 4.08 21.20
N MET A 225 11.38 4.15 21.71
CA MET A 225 12.38 5.08 21.16
C MET A 225 12.74 4.71 19.74
N ILE A 226 12.58 5.67 18.84
CA ILE A 226 12.95 5.57 17.43
C ILE A 226 14.41 5.97 17.26
N ALA A 227 14.75 7.16 17.77
CA ALA A 227 16.07 7.75 17.57
C ALA A 227 16.41 8.77 18.65
N LYS A 228 17.71 9.03 18.80
CA LYS A 228 18.24 10.23 19.45
C LYS A 228 18.80 11.13 18.37
N LEU A 229 18.30 12.36 18.33
CA LEU A 229 18.85 13.41 17.47
C LEU A 229 19.68 14.34 18.33
N ILE A 230 20.97 14.44 18.01
CA ILE A 230 21.97 15.19 18.77
C ILE A 230 22.58 16.23 17.84
N VAL A 231 22.56 17.49 18.27
CA VAL A 231 23.17 18.61 17.52
C VAL A 231 24.17 19.36 18.37
N THR A 232 25.08 20.08 17.70
CA THR A 232 26.15 20.85 18.35
C THR A 232 26.37 22.19 17.64
N GLY A 233 26.44 23.26 18.42
CA GLY A 233 26.74 24.62 17.97
C GLY A 233 27.88 25.24 18.76
N ALA A 234 28.39 26.38 18.29
CA ALA A 234 29.41 27.16 19.02
C ALA A 234 28.87 27.72 20.34
N ASP A 235 27.55 27.88 20.44
CA ASP A 235 26.83 28.21 21.65
C ASP A 235 25.43 27.55 21.64
N ARG A 236 24.66 27.78 22.71
CA ARG A 236 23.33 27.23 22.88
C ARG A 236 22.34 27.74 21.82
N ALA A 237 22.45 28.98 21.38
CA ALA A 237 21.53 29.56 20.40
C ALA A 237 21.74 28.92 19.02
N GLU A 238 22.99 28.72 18.61
CA GLU A 238 23.31 27.99 17.38
C GLU A 238 22.88 26.53 17.47
N ALA A 239 23.08 25.86 18.62
CA ALA A 239 22.62 24.49 18.82
C ALA A 239 21.08 24.38 18.71
N LEU A 240 20.32 25.32 19.28
CA LEU A 240 18.86 25.38 19.14
C LEU A 240 18.43 25.58 17.67
N GLY A 241 19.08 26.50 16.95
CA GLY A 241 18.80 26.72 15.52
C GLY A 241 19.07 25.47 14.67
N LYS A 242 20.15 24.75 14.96
CA LYS A 242 20.45 23.46 14.33
C LYS A 242 19.44 22.39 14.70
N LEU A 243 18.98 22.33 15.95
CA LEU A 243 17.98 21.36 16.40
C LEU A 243 16.62 21.59 15.73
N ASP A 244 16.17 22.85 15.66
CA ASP A 244 14.91 23.19 14.97
C ASP A 244 14.97 22.82 13.49
N SER A 245 16.07 23.17 12.82
CA SER A 245 16.31 22.76 11.43
C SER A 245 16.32 21.23 11.28
N ALA A 246 16.99 20.50 12.19
CA ALA A 246 17.07 19.05 12.15
C ALA A 246 15.70 18.37 12.34
N LEU A 247 14.89 18.88 13.28
CA LEU A 247 13.54 18.39 13.52
C LEU A 247 12.58 18.75 12.38
N ALA A 248 12.74 19.92 11.76
CA ALA A 248 11.94 20.32 10.61
C ALA A 248 12.21 19.48 9.36
N GLN A 249 13.45 19.01 9.18
CA GLN A 249 13.86 18.12 8.08
C GLN A 249 13.61 16.64 8.38
N THR A 250 13.33 16.27 9.64
CA THR A 250 13.00 14.90 10.01
C THR A 250 11.57 14.58 9.60
N ARG A 251 11.37 13.44 8.92
CA ARG A 251 10.07 12.94 8.52
C ARG A 251 9.94 11.48 8.87
N ILE A 252 8.87 11.13 9.57
CA ILE A 252 8.51 9.75 9.92
C ILE A 252 7.03 9.58 9.64
N ALA A 253 6.67 8.53 8.91
CA ALA A 253 5.28 8.18 8.65
C ALA A 253 5.01 6.69 8.95
N GLY A 254 3.73 6.36 9.12
CA GLY A 254 3.25 5.00 9.41
C GLY A 254 3.01 4.72 10.90
N VAL A 255 3.61 5.52 11.78
CA VAL A 255 3.34 5.55 13.22
C VAL A 255 3.26 7.01 13.68
N GLU A 256 2.51 7.26 14.75
CA GLU A 256 2.54 8.56 15.42
C GLU A 256 3.81 8.72 16.23
N THR A 257 4.32 9.95 16.26
CA THR A 257 5.57 10.27 16.95
C THR A 257 5.44 11.54 17.77
N ASN A 258 6.31 11.68 18.76
CA ASN A 258 6.44 12.92 19.52
C ASN A 258 7.19 14.02 18.74
N LEU A 259 7.51 13.83 17.46
CA LEU A 259 8.26 14.80 16.64
C LEU A 259 7.66 16.22 16.66
N PRO A 260 6.35 16.43 16.43
CA PRO A 260 5.78 17.77 16.45
C PRO A 260 5.78 18.37 17.86
N TYR A 261 5.62 17.51 18.89
CA TYR A 261 5.71 17.92 20.29
C TYR A 261 7.11 18.41 20.62
N LEU A 262 8.16 17.70 20.21
CA LEU A 262 9.56 18.12 20.39
C LEU A 262 9.81 19.49 19.75
N ARG A 263 9.32 19.71 18.52
CA ARG A 263 9.42 21.01 17.84
C ARG A 263 8.73 22.12 18.61
N ALA A 264 7.49 21.90 19.05
CA ALA A 264 6.75 22.88 19.83
C ALA A 264 7.47 23.24 21.15
N VAL A 265 8.04 22.24 21.84
CA VAL A 265 8.76 22.44 23.10
C VAL A 265 10.01 23.29 22.91
N ILE A 266 10.83 23.03 21.88
CA ILE A 266 12.10 23.78 21.71
C ILE A 266 11.89 25.23 21.29
N THR A 267 10.74 25.53 20.66
CA THR A 267 10.34 26.89 20.27
C THR A 267 9.65 27.67 21.40
N ASP A 268 9.29 27.01 22.50
CA ASP A 268 8.68 27.68 23.65
C ASP A 268 9.69 28.59 24.36
N ASP A 269 9.23 29.78 24.76
CA ASP A 269 10.07 30.77 25.43
C ASP A 269 10.74 30.23 26.71
N THR A 270 10.10 29.30 27.43
CA THR A 270 10.66 28.70 28.64
C THR A 270 11.89 27.87 28.31
N PHE A 271 11.81 27.02 27.29
CA PHE A 271 12.93 26.19 26.86
C PHE A 271 14.00 27.03 26.15
N ALA A 272 13.60 27.90 25.22
CA ALA A 272 14.51 28.74 24.45
C ALA A 272 15.42 29.62 25.33
N ASN A 273 14.95 30.00 26.53
CA ASN A 273 15.73 30.80 27.49
C ASN A 273 16.37 29.97 28.63
N GLY A 274 16.30 28.65 28.60
CA GLY A 274 16.91 27.78 29.63
C GLY A 274 16.26 27.90 31.01
N ARG A 275 14.94 28.15 31.06
CA ARG A 275 14.14 28.35 32.28
C ARG A 275 13.27 27.12 32.63
N MET A 276 13.55 25.97 32.02
CA MET A 276 12.79 24.75 32.27
C MET A 276 12.97 24.26 33.71
N THR A 277 11.92 23.63 34.25
CA THR A 277 11.94 22.89 35.52
C THR A 277 11.48 21.45 35.25
N THR A 278 11.63 20.55 36.22
CA THR A 278 11.16 19.15 36.11
C THR A 278 9.64 19.03 35.93
N GLN A 279 8.88 20.11 36.14
CA GLN A 279 7.43 20.19 35.92
C GLN A 279 7.04 20.91 34.63
N PHE A 280 8.00 21.37 33.82
CA PHE A 280 7.71 22.13 32.60
C PHE A 280 6.86 21.32 31.61
N LEU A 281 7.32 20.11 31.24
CA LEU A 281 6.62 19.30 30.24
C LEU A 281 5.29 18.71 30.74
N SER A 282 5.09 18.59 32.06
CA SER A 282 3.81 18.11 32.62
C SER A 282 2.67 19.11 32.46
N ARG A 283 3.00 20.39 32.26
CA ARG A 283 2.05 21.51 32.08
C ARG A 283 2.10 22.12 30.68
N PHE A 284 2.93 21.58 29.79
CA PHE A 284 3.12 22.12 28.45
C PHE A 284 1.85 21.90 27.59
N PRO A 285 1.21 22.97 27.08
CA PRO A 285 0.06 22.82 26.22
C PRO A 285 0.51 22.36 24.82
N PHE A 286 -0.07 21.26 24.33
CA PHE A 286 0.18 20.77 22.98
C PHE A 286 -1.13 20.49 22.26
N THR A 287 -1.26 21.04 21.06
CA THR A 287 -2.40 20.81 20.17
C THR A 287 -1.88 20.13 18.90
N PRO A 288 -2.35 18.92 18.56
CA PRO A 288 -1.87 18.20 17.39
C PRO A 288 -2.58 18.64 16.10
N ASP A 289 -1.84 18.73 15.00
CA ASP A 289 -2.41 18.97 13.65
C ASP A 289 -2.97 17.69 13.04
N THR A 290 -4.02 17.14 13.64
CA THR A 290 -4.50 15.77 13.35
C THR A 290 -6.02 15.64 13.26
N ILE A 291 -6.44 14.56 12.61
CA ILE A 291 -7.80 14.06 12.51
C ILE A 291 -7.79 12.62 13.01
N ASP A 292 -8.51 12.36 14.10
CA ASP A 292 -8.63 11.04 14.71
C ASP A 292 -9.73 10.23 14.03
N VAL A 293 -9.43 8.98 13.66
CA VAL A 293 -10.41 8.02 13.16
C VAL A 293 -11.06 7.30 14.34
N VAL A 294 -12.25 7.73 14.73
CA VAL A 294 -13.04 7.10 15.80
C VAL A 294 -13.69 5.80 15.31
N LYS A 295 -14.22 5.81 14.08
CA LYS A 295 -14.73 4.63 13.36
C LYS A 295 -14.24 4.67 11.93
N SER A 296 -13.88 3.52 11.36
CA SER A 296 -13.21 3.43 10.06
C SER A 296 -14.14 3.44 8.84
N GLY A 297 -15.43 3.10 8.99
CA GLY A 297 -16.30 2.77 7.85
C GLY A 297 -16.01 1.38 7.26
N THR A 298 -16.73 1.02 6.19
CA THR A 298 -16.62 -0.31 5.54
C THR A 298 -15.31 -0.47 4.78
N HIS A 299 -15.01 0.47 3.88
CA HIS A 299 -13.78 0.48 3.09
C HIS A 299 -13.42 1.93 2.74
N VAL A 300 -12.55 2.52 3.54
CA VAL A 300 -12.12 3.92 3.41
C VAL A 300 -10.62 3.97 3.17
N THR A 301 -10.19 4.60 2.08
CA THR A 301 -8.77 4.67 1.69
C THR A 301 -8.37 6.09 1.36
N VAL A 302 -7.08 6.41 1.55
CA VAL A 302 -6.51 7.67 1.08
C VAL A 302 -6.23 7.54 -0.41
N GLN A 303 -6.70 8.48 -1.22
CA GLN A 303 -6.47 8.51 -2.67
C GLN A 303 -6.02 9.92 -3.10
N ASP A 304 -5.27 9.99 -4.20
CA ASP A 304 -4.93 11.22 -4.91
C ASP A 304 -5.15 11.06 -6.43
N HIS A 305 -5.17 12.17 -7.17
CA HIS A 305 -5.31 12.19 -8.62
C HIS A 305 -4.03 12.74 -9.26
N PRO A 306 -3.54 12.19 -10.40
CA PRO A 306 -4.09 11.08 -11.19
C PRO A 306 -3.74 9.68 -10.64
N GLY A 307 -3.23 9.60 -9.41
CA GLY A 307 -2.70 8.36 -8.86
C GLY A 307 -1.25 8.10 -9.33
N ARG A 308 -0.87 6.83 -9.37
CA ARG A 308 0.49 6.34 -9.52
C ARG A 308 0.82 5.91 -10.97
N LEU A 309 0.97 6.90 -11.85
CA LEU A 309 1.34 6.69 -13.25
C LEU A 309 2.84 6.39 -13.43
N GLY A 310 3.24 5.83 -14.59
CA GLY A 310 4.63 5.57 -14.94
C GLY A 310 5.16 4.17 -14.64
N TYR A 311 4.31 3.25 -14.17
CA TYR A 311 4.73 1.92 -13.69
C TYR A 311 3.83 0.77 -14.18
N TRP A 312 3.00 1.02 -15.20
CA TRP A 312 2.09 0.01 -15.75
C TRP A 312 2.83 -1.18 -16.39
N ASP A 313 4.03 -0.93 -16.93
CA ASP A 313 4.92 -1.90 -17.55
C ASP A 313 5.53 -2.92 -16.59
N VAL A 314 5.45 -2.65 -15.28
CA VAL A 314 5.81 -3.56 -14.19
C VAL A 314 4.59 -4.02 -13.38
N GLY A 315 3.38 -3.70 -13.82
CA GLY A 315 2.14 -4.08 -13.15
C GLY A 315 1.90 -3.41 -11.81
N VAL A 316 2.29 -2.13 -11.70
CA VAL A 316 1.88 -1.30 -10.59
C VAL A 316 0.71 -0.44 -11.06
N PRO A 317 -0.49 -0.61 -10.47
CA PRO A 317 -1.65 0.16 -10.88
C PRO A 317 -1.58 1.61 -10.41
N PRO A 318 -2.27 2.53 -11.10
CA PRO A 318 -2.35 3.92 -10.66
C PRO A 318 -3.12 4.07 -9.36
N SER A 319 -4.07 3.18 -9.08
CA SER A 319 -5.02 3.41 -7.98
C SER A 319 -5.74 4.75 -8.18
N GLY A 320 -5.76 5.63 -7.17
CA GLY A 320 -6.49 6.88 -7.26
C GLY A 320 -8.00 6.69 -7.04
N PRO A 321 -8.77 7.79 -7.11
CA PRO A 321 -10.20 7.76 -6.92
C PRO A 321 -10.89 7.01 -8.07
N MET A 322 -11.83 6.12 -7.75
CA MET A 322 -12.56 5.35 -8.77
C MET A 322 -13.61 6.21 -9.49
N ASP A 323 -14.06 7.28 -8.85
CA ASP A 323 -14.80 8.42 -9.44
C ASP A 323 -13.94 9.67 -9.24
N ALA A 324 -13.07 9.92 -10.22
CA ALA A 324 -12.16 11.06 -10.23
C ALA A 324 -12.90 12.41 -10.37
N TYR A 325 -14.10 12.44 -10.96
CA TYR A 325 -14.86 13.67 -11.14
C TYR A 325 -15.28 14.25 -9.78
N ALA A 326 -16.00 13.45 -8.97
CA ALA A 326 -16.46 13.89 -7.66
C ALA A 326 -15.29 14.22 -6.72
N PHE A 327 -14.21 13.43 -6.77
CA PHE A 327 -13.00 13.66 -5.98
C PHE A 327 -12.33 15.00 -6.32
N ARG A 328 -12.12 15.28 -7.61
CA ARG A 328 -11.47 16.52 -8.07
C ARG A 328 -12.33 17.75 -7.82
N ILE A 329 -13.66 17.64 -7.99
CA ILE A 329 -14.57 18.74 -7.65
C ILE A 329 -14.51 19.08 -6.15
N ALA A 330 -14.46 18.07 -5.26
CA ALA A 330 -14.33 18.32 -3.83
C ALA A 330 -13.02 19.04 -3.47
N ASN A 331 -11.89 18.60 -4.04
CA ASN A 331 -10.61 19.28 -3.88
C ASN A 331 -10.65 20.70 -4.45
N ARG A 332 -11.23 20.90 -5.64
CA ARG A 332 -11.30 22.20 -6.28
C ARG A 332 -12.10 23.23 -5.48
N LEU A 333 -13.21 22.82 -4.87
CA LEU A 333 -14.04 23.67 -4.01
C LEU A 333 -13.26 24.20 -2.80
N LEU A 334 -12.28 23.46 -2.31
CA LEU A 334 -11.38 23.86 -1.23
C LEU A 334 -10.16 24.65 -1.72
N GLY A 335 -9.98 24.82 -3.03
CA GLY A 335 -8.79 25.42 -3.61
C GLY A 335 -7.55 24.53 -3.52
N ASN A 336 -7.73 23.23 -3.28
CA ASN A 336 -6.63 22.27 -3.20
C ASN A 336 -5.95 22.09 -4.57
N ALA A 337 -4.67 21.71 -4.54
CA ALA A 337 -3.99 21.20 -5.72
C ALA A 337 -4.67 19.93 -6.24
N ASP A 338 -4.53 19.65 -7.55
CA ASP A 338 -5.14 18.47 -8.18
C ASP A 338 -4.60 17.14 -7.61
N ASP A 339 -3.37 17.15 -7.09
CA ASP A 339 -2.71 16.00 -6.43
C ASP A 339 -2.92 15.95 -4.91
N ALA A 340 -3.82 16.78 -4.37
CA ALA A 340 -4.15 16.76 -2.96
C ALA A 340 -4.87 15.45 -2.58
N ALA A 341 -4.37 14.80 -1.53
CA ALA A 341 -4.94 13.56 -1.05
C ALA A 341 -6.24 13.80 -0.25
N GLY A 342 -7.23 12.95 -0.48
CA GLY A 342 -8.50 12.91 0.25
C GLY A 342 -8.91 11.47 0.56
N LEU A 343 -10.09 11.28 1.11
CA LEU A 343 -10.63 9.95 1.40
C LEU A 343 -11.63 9.52 0.33
N GLU A 344 -11.45 8.31 -0.19
CA GLU A 344 -12.48 7.56 -0.91
C GLU A 344 -13.23 6.68 0.09
N ILE A 345 -14.56 6.76 0.08
CA ILE A 345 -15.47 6.07 0.99
C ILE A 345 -16.37 5.15 0.18
N THR A 346 -16.33 3.85 0.46
CA THR A 346 -17.18 2.85 -0.22
C THR A 346 -18.22 2.29 0.76
N VAL A 347 -19.50 2.33 0.36
CA VAL A 347 -20.69 1.88 1.14
C VAL A 347 -20.98 2.70 2.41
N SER A 348 -20.07 2.73 3.38
CA SER A 348 -20.23 3.50 4.62
C SER A 348 -18.93 4.18 5.04
N GLY A 349 -19.06 5.37 5.62
CA GLY A 349 -17.96 6.26 5.93
C GLY A 349 -17.43 6.18 7.37
N PRO A 350 -16.38 6.95 7.65
CA PRO A 350 -15.77 7.01 8.97
C PRO A 350 -16.49 7.99 9.90
N THR A 351 -16.22 7.85 11.20
CA THR A 351 -16.41 8.93 12.19
C THR A 351 -15.05 9.53 12.48
N LEU A 352 -14.90 10.83 12.23
CA LEU A 352 -13.65 11.56 12.33
C LEU A 352 -13.76 12.68 13.37
N ARG A 353 -12.78 12.78 14.27
CA ARG A 353 -12.66 13.90 15.21
C ARG A 353 -11.52 14.81 14.79
N PHE A 354 -11.81 16.07 14.58
CA PHE A 354 -10.83 17.05 14.12
C PHE A 354 -10.20 17.73 15.33
N ASN A 355 -8.88 17.65 15.49
CA ASN A 355 -8.18 18.32 16.59
C ASN A 355 -7.76 19.75 16.25
N ILE A 356 -7.91 20.13 14.97
CA ILE A 356 -7.67 21.47 14.43
C ILE A 356 -8.93 22.02 13.77
N PRO A 357 -9.07 23.36 13.65
CA PRO A 357 -10.05 23.91 12.72
C PRO A 357 -9.73 23.46 11.30
N SER A 358 -10.75 23.12 10.51
CA SER A 358 -10.58 22.60 9.16
C SER A 358 -11.76 22.99 8.27
N SER A 359 -11.53 23.06 6.97
CA SER A 359 -12.62 23.14 5.97
C SER A 359 -12.64 21.83 5.19
N VAL A 360 -13.83 21.27 4.98
CA VAL A 360 -14.01 20.01 4.26
C VAL A 360 -15.09 20.12 3.19
N VAL A 361 -15.05 19.22 2.21
CA VAL A 361 -16.11 19.03 1.21
C VAL A 361 -16.41 17.54 1.11
N ILE A 362 -17.70 17.21 1.11
CA ILE A 362 -18.20 15.86 0.88
C ILE A 362 -18.86 15.83 -0.50
N SER A 363 -18.46 14.90 -1.37
CA SER A 363 -18.99 14.74 -2.73
C SER A 363 -19.23 13.25 -3.08
N GLY A 364 -19.71 12.97 -4.29
CA GLY A 364 -20.02 11.61 -4.74
C GLY A 364 -21.47 11.21 -4.46
N ALA A 365 -21.70 9.91 -4.28
CA ALA A 365 -23.00 9.36 -3.91
C ALA A 365 -23.49 9.94 -2.58
N THR A 366 -24.81 10.14 -2.48
CA THR A 366 -25.42 10.75 -1.29
C THR A 366 -25.11 9.92 -0.04
N ILE A 367 -24.40 10.52 0.91
CA ILE A 367 -24.06 9.92 2.20
C ILE A 367 -24.68 10.73 3.33
N GLU A 368 -25.27 10.06 4.31
CA GLU A 368 -25.77 10.74 5.51
C GLU A 368 -24.58 11.27 6.32
N ALA A 369 -24.45 12.60 6.40
CA ALA A 369 -23.35 13.28 7.07
C ALA A 369 -23.86 14.12 8.24
N LEU A 370 -23.23 13.98 9.42
CA LEU A 370 -23.53 14.74 10.62
C LEU A 370 -22.27 15.44 11.14
N LEU A 371 -22.38 16.71 11.52
CA LEU A 371 -21.34 17.44 12.25
C LEU A 371 -21.85 17.71 13.67
N ASN A 372 -21.20 17.13 14.68
CA ASN A 372 -21.63 17.16 16.07
C ASN A 372 -23.11 16.75 16.23
N GLY A 373 -23.51 15.69 15.53
CA GLY A 373 -24.89 15.19 15.50
C GLY A 373 -25.87 16.00 14.65
N THR A 374 -25.47 17.13 14.07
CA THR A 374 -26.33 17.97 13.22
C THR A 374 -26.15 17.60 11.74
N PRO A 375 -27.22 17.30 10.98
CA PRO A 375 -27.11 16.99 9.55
C PRO A 375 -26.50 18.14 8.74
N ILE A 376 -25.61 17.79 7.80
CA ILE A 376 -24.96 18.73 6.88
C ILE A 376 -25.16 18.30 5.43
N SER A 377 -25.15 19.27 4.51
CA SER A 377 -25.32 19.02 3.08
C SER A 377 -23.98 18.81 2.37
N MET A 378 -23.97 17.91 1.39
CA MET A 378 -22.83 17.67 0.49
C MET A 378 -22.62 18.80 -0.53
N TRP A 379 -21.55 18.71 -1.33
CA TRP A 379 -21.23 19.58 -2.46
C TRP A 379 -21.08 21.07 -2.09
N ARG A 380 -20.55 21.33 -0.90
CA ARG A 380 -20.25 22.67 -0.40
C ARG A 380 -19.10 22.62 0.58
N THR A 381 -18.42 23.74 0.74
CA THR A 381 -17.45 23.93 1.82
C THR A 381 -18.16 23.94 3.17
N ILE A 382 -17.63 23.16 4.11
CA ILE A 382 -18.12 22.99 5.47
C ILE A 382 -16.97 23.33 6.42
N GLU A 383 -17.21 24.27 7.31
CA GLU A 383 -16.28 24.59 8.39
C GLU A 383 -16.45 23.61 9.55
N VAL A 384 -15.34 23.03 9.99
CA VAL A 384 -15.25 22.04 11.06
C VAL A 384 -14.41 22.65 12.19
N PRO A 385 -15.03 23.05 13.31
CA PRO A 385 -14.29 23.57 14.46
C PRO A 385 -13.36 22.52 15.09
N ALA A 386 -12.27 22.96 15.72
CA ALA A 386 -11.45 22.09 16.54
C ALA A 386 -12.29 21.41 17.64
N GLY A 387 -12.05 20.11 17.84
CA GLY A 387 -12.81 19.24 18.74
C GLY A 387 -14.11 18.69 18.16
N ALA A 388 -14.55 19.15 16.97
CA ALA A 388 -15.78 18.68 16.35
C ALA A 388 -15.63 17.25 15.80
N THR A 389 -16.76 16.54 15.75
CA THR A 389 -16.86 15.18 15.20
C THR A 389 -17.72 15.20 13.94
N LEU A 390 -17.15 14.72 12.84
CA LEU A 390 -17.81 14.49 11.56
C LEU A 390 -18.14 13.00 11.43
N GLU A 391 -19.42 12.67 11.32
CA GLU A 391 -19.90 11.30 11.11
C GLU A 391 -20.40 11.16 9.68
N LEU A 392 -19.77 10.26 8.92
CA LEU A 392 -20.22 9.87 7.59
C LEU A 392 -20.80 8.46 7.72
N LYS A 393 -22.12 8.32 7.64
CA LYS A 393 -22.80 7.04 7.85
C LYS A 393 -22.85 6.24 6.55
N LYS A 394 -24.02 5.69 6.18
CA LYS A 394 -24.21 4.90 4.97
C LYS A 394 -24.55 5.80 3.77
N ILE A 395 -24.12 5.36 2.60
CA ILE A 395 -24.61 5.88 1.34
C ILE A 395 -26.08 5.49 1.19
N THR A 396 -26.90 6.46 0.79
CA THR A 396 -28.34 6.33 0.59
C THR A 396 -28.70 6.62 -0.86
N GLY A 397 -29.55 5.79 -1.47
CA GLY A 397 -29.92 5.94 -2.87
C GLY A 397 -28.91 5.30 -3.84
N PRO A 398 -28.89 5.73 -5.12
CA PRO A 398 -27.95 5.23 -6.12
C PRO A 398 -26.50 5.69 -5.89
N GLY A 399 -25.55 4.97 -6.48
CA GLY A 399 -24.12 5.21 -6.28
C GLY A 399 -23.48 4.29 -5.24
N ALA A 400 -22.15 4.21 -5.26
CA ALA A 400 -21.37 3.29 -4.43
C ALA A 400 -20.27 3.99 -3.60
N ARG A 401 -19.85 5.20 -4.01
CA ARG A 401 -18.72 5.90 -3.40
C ARG A 401 -18.99 7.37 -3.13
N ALA A 402 -18.56 7.81 -1.96
CA ALA A 402 -18.48 9.22 -1.59
C ALA A 402 -17.01 9.61 -1.36
N TYR A 403 -16.73 10.91 -1.35
CA TYR A 403 -15.38 11.43 -1.12
C TYR A 403 -15.40 12.52 -0.06
N LEU A 404 -14.33 12.56 0.73
CA LEU A 404 -14.07 13.63 1.69
C LEU A 404 -12.73 14.30 1.32
N ALA A 405 -12.80 15.55 0.89
CA ALA A 405 -11.63 16.42 0.75
C ALA A 405 -11.46 17.28 2.01
N VAL A 406 -10.21 17.53 2.39
CA VAL A 406 -9.82 18.40 3.50
C VAL A 406 -8.95 19.52 2.93
N ALA A 407 -9.14 20.77 3.37
CA ALA A 407 -8.37 21.90 2.86
C ALA A 407 -6.86 21.66 3.08
N GLY A 408 -6.05 21.95 2.07
CA GLY A 408 -4.63 21.60 2.02
C GLY A 408 -4.36 20.14 1.63
N GLY A 409 -5.27 19.21 1.87
CA GLY A 409 -5.12 17.77 1.63
C GLY A 409 -4.53 17.02 2.84
N LEU A 410 -4.56 15.70 2.78
CA LEU A 410 -3.97 14.83 3.80
C LEU A 410 -2.45 14.70 3.62
N ASP A 411 -1.68 14.85 4.70
CA ASP A 411 -0.23 14.63 4.70
C ASP A 411 0.09 13.13 4.88
N VAL A 412 0.17 12.45 3.74
CA VAL A 412 0.68 11.08 3.64
C VAL A 412 1.89 11.03 2.69
N PRO A 413 2.85 10.13 2.91
CA PRO A 413 4.03 10.03 2.06
C PRO A 413 3.69 9.54 0.66
N LYS A 414 4.41 10.05 -0.35
CA LYS A 414 4.35 9.52 -1.71
C LYS A 414 5.08 8.17 -1.76
N TYR A 415 4.48 7.21 -2.44
CA TYR A 415 5.10 5.94 -2.82
C TYR A 415 5.03 5.80 -4.34
N LEU A 416 6.20 5.71 -4.99
CA LEU A 416 6.32 5.72 -6.45
C LEU A 416 5.57 6.91 -7.08
N GLY A 417 5.73 8.10 -6.53
CA GLY A 417 5.17 9.35 -7.08
C GLY A 417 3.75 9.73 -6.62
N SER A 418 3.02 8.86 -5.92
CA SER A 418 1.62 9.09 -5.54
C SER A 418 1.32 8.73 -4.09
N ARG A 419 0.30 9.39 -3.52
CA ARG A 419 -0.28 9.16 -2.19
C ARG A 419 -1.42 8.14 -2.20
N SER A 420 -1.83 7.66 -3.36
CA SER A 420 -2.92 6.71 -3.49
C SER A 420 -2.65 5.38 -2.79
N THR A 421 -3.68 4.78 -2.21
CA THR A 421 -3.58 3.49 -1.53
C THR A 421 -3.78 2.36 -2.53
N PHE A 422 -2.81 1.44 -2.63
CA PHE A 422 -3.01 0.14 -3.28
C PHE A 422 -3.04 -0.95 -2.20
N THR A 423 -4.24 -1.36 -1.80
CA THR A 423 -4.46 -2.26 -0.65
C THR A 423 -3.88 -3.65 -0.86
N LEU A 424 -4.01 -4.18 -2.07
CA LEU A 424 -3.46 -5.48 -2.47
C LEU A 424 -1.93 -5.50 -2.41
N GLY A 425 -1.27 -4.43 -2.87
CA GLY A 425 0.19 -4.29 -2.77
C GLY A 425 0.69 -3.82 -1.40
N LYS A 426 -0.20 -3.47 -0.48
CA LYS A 426 0.11 -3.02 0.89
C LYS A 426 1.04 -1.78 0.92
N PHE A 427 0.85 -0.83 0.01
CA PHE A 427 1.61 0.43 -0.01
C PHE A 427 0.80 1.66 -0.46
N GLY A 428 1.37 2.84 -0.23
CA GLY A 428 0.72 4.13 -0.46
C GLY A 428 -0.32 4.48 0.60
N GLY A 429 -0.90 5.68 0.53
CA GLY A 429 -1.90 6.16 1.48
C GLY A 429 -1.49 6.06 2.96
N HIS A 430 -2.45 5.73 3.81
CA HIS A 430 -2.21 5.53 5.24
C HIS A 430 -1.79 4.07 5.51
N GLY A 431 -0.49 3.79 5.41
CA GLY A 431 0.06 2.46 5.74
C GLY A 431 -0.27 1.36 4.72
N GLY A 432 -0.64 1.71 3.49
CA GLY A 432 -0.96 0.74 2.43
C GLY A 432 -2.27 -0.02 2.62
N ARG A 433 -3.19 0.50 3.44
CA ARG A 433 -4.40 -0.21 3.85
C ARG A 433 -5.60 0.72 3.96
N VAL A 434 -6.77 0.12 4.15
CA VAL A 434 -7.97 0.83 4.63
C VAL A 434 -7.73 1.43 6.02
N LEU A 435 -8.43 2.52 6.32
CA LEU A 435 -8.44 3.13 7.65
C LEU A 435 -8.95 2.14 8.71
N ARG A 436 -8.50 2.32 9.95
CA ARG A 436 -8.89 1.55 11.14
C ARG A 436 -9.26 2.52 12.27
N ALA A 437 -10.14 2.08 13.15
CA ALA A 437 -10.40 2.83 14.37
C ALA A 437 -9.10 3.00 15.18
N GLY A 438 -8.83 4.21 15.65
CA GLY A 438 -7.60 4.58 16.33
C GLY A 438 -6.53 5.21 15.44
N ASP A 439 -6.65 5.09 14.11
CA ASP A 439 -5.74 5.76 13.18
C ASP A 439 -5.75 7.28 13.39
N VAL A 440 -4.60 7.90 13.11
CA VAL A 440 -4.40 9.35 13.17
C VAL A 440 -3.98 9.81 11.80
N LEU A 441 -4.77 10.71 11.21
CA LEU A 441 -4.47 11.33 9.93
C LEU A 441 -3.93 12.73 10.17
N ARG A 442 -2.84 13.09 9.48
CA ARG A 442 -2.33 14.46 9.49
C ARG A 442 -2.94 15.22 8.33
N ALA A 443 -3.36 16.46 8.60
CA ALA A 443 -3.84 17.37 7.57
C ALA A 443 -2.78 18.45 7.33
N LEU A 444 -2.67 18.91 6.09
CA LEU A 444 -1.83 20.06 5.78
C LEU A 444 -2.44 21.34 6.37
N PRO A 445 -1.62 22.37 6.64
CA PRO A 445 -2.08 23.58 7.34
C PRO A 445 -3.35 24.18 6.73
N HIS A 446 -4.29 24.51 7.60
CA HIS A 446 -5.58 25.09 7.24
C HIS A 446 -5.40 26.39 6.45
N GLN A 447 -5.76 26.37 5.17
CA GLN A 447 -6.06 27.57 4.42
C GLN A 447 -7.57 27.79 4.47
N THR A 448 -7.99 28.96 4.96
CA THR A 448 -9.42 29.31 4.96
C THR A 448 -9.90 29.40 3.52
N ALA A 449 -10.69 28.42 3.09
CA ALA A 449 -11.26 28.38 1.75
C ALA A 449 -12.34 29.46 1.63
N SER A 450 -12.32 30.25 0.55
CA SER A 450 -13.19 31.42 0.39
C SER A 450 -14.48 31.16 -0.42
N PHE A 451 -14.93 29.92 -0.61
CA PHE A 451 -15.99 29.61 -1.58
C PHE A 451 -17.09 28.64 -1.11
N GLY A 452 -18.29 28.85 -1.69
CA GLY A 452 -19.60 28.38 -1.22
C GLY A 452 -20.10 27.06 -1.81
N VAL A 453 -21.38 27.03 -2.19
CA VAL A 453 -22.12 25.82 -2.60
C VAL A 453 -21.94 25.57 -4.10
N LEU A 454 -21.68 24.33 -4.51
CA LEU A 454 -21.61 23.96 -5.93
C LEU A 454 -22.97 24.11 -6.60
N ALA A 455 -22.99 24.64 -7.82
CA ALA A 455 -24.22 24.73 -8.60
C ALA A 455 -24.80 23.33 -8.86
N PRO A 456 -26.10 23.08 -8.62
CA PRO A 456 -26.70 21.75 -8.79
C PRO A 456 -26.50 21.11 -10.16
N VAL A 457 -26.35 21.93 -11.20
CA VAL A 457 -26.14 21.48 -12.58
C VAL A 457 -24.76 20.83 -12.81
N LEU A 458 -23.79 21.08 -11.92
CA LEU A 458 -22.47 20.44 -11.93
C LEU A 458 -22.42 19.16 -11.11
N ILE A 459 -23.45 18.87 -10.31
CA ILE A 459 -23.54 17.63 -9.56
C ILE A 459 -23.95 16.50 -10.52
N PRO A 460 -23.18 15.41 -10.62
CA PRO A 460 -23.56 14.30 -11.49
C PRO A 460 -24.87 13.66 -11.06
N ALA A 461 -25.65 13.19 -12.04
CA ALA A 461 -26.84 12.39 -11.77
C ALA A 461 -26.44 10.94 -11.49
N TYR A 462 -26.73 10.45 -10.29
CA TYR A 462 -26.53 9.05 -9.90
C TYR A 462 -27.82 8.25 -10.11
N THR A 463 -27.74 7.10 -10.80
CA THR A 463 -28.89 6.27 -11.17
C THR A 463 -28.62 4.79 -10.88
N ASN A 464 -29.62 3.91 -11.08
CA ASN A 464 -29.42 2.45 -11.05
C ASN A 464 -29.35 1.83 -12.47
N HIS A 465 -29.51 2.68 -13.48
CA HIS A 465 -29.43 2.34 -14.89
C HIS A 465 -28.54 3.37 -15.56
N TRP A 466 -27.40 2.92 -16.05
CA TRP A 466 -26.31 3.77 -16.52
C TRP A 466 -26.14 3.63 -18.02
N GLU A 467 -26.00 4.75 -18.71
CA GLU A 467 -25.43 4.78 -20.05
C GLU A 467 -23.96 5.21 -19.93
N ILE A 468 -23.03 4.38 -20.41
CA ILE A 468 -21.58 4.61 -20.29
C ILE A 468 -20.96 4.69 -21.67
N GLY A 469 -20.31 5.81 -21.97
CA GLY A 469 -19.61 6.04 -23.23
C GLY A 469 -18.32 5.23 -23.35
N VAL A 470 -18.15 4.53 -24.48
CA VAL A 470 -16.99 3.69 -24.79
C VAL A 470 -16.53 3.94 -26.23
N LEU A 471 -15.23 3.72 -26.50
CA LEU A 471 -14.74 3.50 -27.86
C LEU A 471 -14.70 2.01 -28.17
N TYR A 472 -14.96 1.67 -29.43
CA TYR A 472 -14.91 0.30 -29.93
C TYR A 472 -13.47 -0.14 -30.18
N GLY A 473 -13.08 -1.29 -29.63
CA GLY A 473 -11.73 -1.83 -29.66
C GLY A 473 -11.16 -2.10 -28.26
N PRO A 474 -9.99 -2.78 -28.19
CA PRO A 474 -9.14 -3.16 -29.31
C PRO A 474 -9.57 -4.43 -30.05
N HIS A 475 -10.24 -5.37 -29.38
CA HIS A 475 -10.52 -6.71 -29.89
C HIS A 475 -12.00 -6.87 -30.27
N GLY A 476 -12.36 -6.40 -31.46
CA GLY A 476 -13.73 -6.50 -31.99
C GLY A 476 -13.93 -7.59 -33.04
N ALA A 477 -15.04 -7.48 -33.77
CA ALA A 477 -15.33 -8.24 -34.98
C ALA A 477 -14.51 -7.76 -36.20
N PRO A 478 -14.20 -8.65 -37.17
CA PRO A 478 -14.58 -10.07 -37.21
C PRO A 478 -13.53 -11.01 -36.57
N ASP A 479 -12.43 -10.47 -36.03
CA ASP A 479 -11.28 -11.27 -35.60
C ASP A 479 -11.59 -12.18 -34.40
N PHE A 480 -12.30 -11.64 -33.41
CA PHE A 480 -12.52 -12.29 -32.11
C PHE A 480 -14.00 -12.49 -31.81
N PHE A 481 -14.83 -11.52 -32.18
CA PHE A 481 -16.27 -11.53 -32.03
C PHE A 481 -16.95 -11.56 -33.40
N THR A 482 -18.18 -12.04 -33.46
CA THR A 482 -19.00 -11.85 -34.66
C THR A 482 -19.63 -10.45 -34.65
N ASP A 483 -20.03 -9.93 -35.82
CA ASP A 483 -20.72 -8.64 -35.90
C ASP A 483 -22.02 -8.65 -35.07
N ASP A 484 -22.72 -9.79 -35.04
CA ASP A 484 -23.91 -10.01 -34.21
C ASP A 484 -23.62 -9.93 -32.71
N ASP A 485 -22.46 -10.46 -32.26
CA ASP A 485 -22.05 -10.34 -30.85
C ASP A 485 -21.75 -8.89 -30.48
N ILE A 486 -21.07 -8.15 -31.36
CA ILE A 486 -20.80 -6.73 -31.13
C ILE A 486 -22.10 -5.94 -31.09
N ALA A 487 -23.05 -6.21 -31.99
CA ALA A 487 -24.37 -5.61 -31.94
C ALA A 487 -25.11 -5.97 -30.63
N THR A 488 -25.04 -7.23 -30.20
CA THR A 488 -25.62 -7.70 -28.94
C THR A 488 -24.98 -7.00 -27.74
N PHE A 489 -23.66 -6.82 -27.75
CA PHE A 489 -22.91 -6.16 -26.69
C PHE A 489 -23.42 -4.72 -26.43
N PHE A 490 -23.57 -3.92 -27.50
CA PHE A 490 -24.03 -2.53 -27.40
C PHE A 490 -25.55 -2.38 -27.16
N THR A 491 -26.35 -3.40 -27.50
CA THR A 491 -27.81 -3.38 -27.29
C THR A 491 -28.23 -4.05 -25.98
N THR A 492 -27.34 -4.70 -25.25
CA THR A 492 -27.64 -5.38 -23.98
C THR A 492 -27.62 -4.42 -22.78
N ASP A 493 -28.51 -4.69 -21.81
CA ASP A 493 -28.42 -4.14 -20.45
C ASP A 493 -27.65 -5.12 -19.58
N TRP A 494 -26.38 -4.79 -19.32
CA TRP A 494 -25.49 -5.60 -18.51
C TRP A 494 -25.77 -5.35 -17.04
N LYS A 495 -25.94 -6.42 -16.25
CA LYS A 495 -26.21 -6.29 -14.81
C LYS A 495 -24.90 -6.38 -14.01
N VAL A 496 -24.69 -5.48 -13.08
CA VAL A 496 -23.51 -5.48 -12.21
C VAL A 496 -23.60 -6.63 -11.21
N HIS A 497 -22.57 -7.46 -11.17
CA HIS A 497 -22.43 -8.58 -10.25
C HIS A 497 -21.92 -8.12 -8.87
N TYR A 498 -22.27 -8.83 -7.79
CA TYR A 498 -21.83 -8.49 -6.42
C TYR A 498 -20.33 -8.66 -6.20
N ASN A 499 -19.69 -9.49 -7.03
CA ASN A 499 -18.24 -9.73 -7.01
C ASN A 499 -17.46 -8.64 -7.78
N SER A 500 -17.64 -7.39 -7.36
CA SER A 500 -17.09 -6.18 -7.98
C SER A 500 -16.36 -5.33 -6.94
N ASP A 501 -15.19 -4.80 -7.29
CA ASP A 501 -14.34 -4.00 -6.41
C ASP A 501 -13.44 -3.05 -7.21
N ARG A 502 -12.41 -2.47 -6.58
CA ARG A 502 -11.46 -1.55 -7.24
C ARG A 502 -10.61 -2.22 -8.32
N THR A 503 -10.45 -3.55 -8.31
CA THR A 503 -9.73 -4.28 -9.37
C THR A 503 -10.58 -4.42 -10.63
N GLY A 504 -11.91 -4.45 -10.48
CA GLY A 504 -12.83 -4.40 -11.60
C GLY A 504 -14.29 -4.68 -11.23
N VAL A 505 -15.19 -4.21 -12.09
CA VAL A 505 -16.64 -4.34 -11.95
C VAL A 505 -17.14 -5.45 -12.87
N ARG A 506 -17.61 -6.55 -12.28
CA ARG A 506 -18.01 -7.75 -13.03
C ARG A 506 -19.45 -7.62 -13.51
N LEU A 507 -19.71 -8.13 -14.72
CA LEU A 507 -20.98 -7.99 -15.40
C LEU A 507 -21.62 -9.34 -15.71
N ILE A 508 -22.95 -9.36 -15.65
CA ILE A 508 -23.80 -10.48 -16.04
C ILE A 508 -24.53 -10.07 -17.32
N GLY A 509 -24.50 -10.94 -18.32
CA GLY A 509 -25.19 -10.73 -19.59
C GLY A 509 -25.06 -11.95 -20.51
N PRO A 510 -25.38 -11.79 -21.81
CA PRO A 510 -25.36 -12.88 -22.77
C PRO A 510 -23.93 -13.39 -23.03
N HIS A 511 -23.82 -14.68 -23.34
CA HIS A 511 -22.57 -15.29 -23.74
C HIS A 511 -22.24 -14.98 -25.22
N PRO A 512 -21.00 -14.60 -25.55
CA PRO A 512 -20.59 -14.37 -26.94
C PRO A 512 -20.60 -15.65 -27.78
N LYS A 513 -20.92 -15.52 -29.06
CA LYS A 513 -20.72 -16.52 -30.11
C LYS A 513 -19.39 -16.26 -30.84
N TRP A 514 -18.29 -16.59 -30.18
CA TRP A 514 -16.93 -16.36 -30.65
C TRP A 514 -16.70 -16.62 -32.15
N ALA A 515 -15.95 -15.72 -32.80
CA ALA A 515 -15.57 -15.87 -34.22
C ALA A 515 -14.51 -16.95 -34.47
N ARG A 516 -13.96 -17.54 -33.40
CA ARG A 516 -12.92 -18.57 -33.42
C ARG A 516 -13.25 -19.72 -32.46
N THR A 517 -12.66 -20.88 -32.69
CA THR A 517 -12.93 -22.10 -31.92
C THR A 517 -12.12 -22.22 -30.63
N ASP A 518 -10.97 -21.57 -30.56
CA ASP A 518 -10.04 -21.56 -29.41
C ASP A 518 -9.03 -20.41 -29.54
N GLY A 519 -8.19 -20.24 -28.50
CA GLY A 519 -7.11 -19.25 -28.47
C GLY A 519 -5.72 -19.81 -28.81
N GLY A 520 -5.63 -21.04 -29.34
CA GLY A 520 -4.35 -21.68 -29.68
C GLY A 520 -3.40 -21.86 -28.49
N GLU A 521 -2.12 -21.53 -28.69
CA GLU A 521 -1.06 -21.66 -27.66
C GLU A 521 -1.27 -20.74 -26.45
N ALA A 522 -2.11 -19.71 -26.57
CA ALA A 522 -2.44 -18.80 -25.47
C ALA A 522 -3.51 -19.34 -24.51
N GLY A 523 -4.28 -20.35 -24.93
CA GLY A 523 -5.31 -20.99 -24.11
C GLY A 523 -6.46 -21.57 -24.93
N LEU A 524 -7.18 -22.50 -24.30
CA LEU A 524 -8.26 -23.25 -24.95
C LEU A 524 -9.53 -22.45 -25.19
N HIS A 525 -9.77 -21.39 -24.40
CA HIS A 525 -10.99 -20.61 -24.54
C HIS A 525 -10.84 -19.63 -25.72
N PRO A 526 -11.86 -19.45 -26.58
CA PRO A 526 -11.83 -18.48 -27.68
C PRO A 526 -11.64 -17.02 -27.27
N SER A 527 -11.71 -16.69 -25.99
CA SER A 527 -11.35 -15.35 -25.51
C SER A 527 -9.86 -15.20 -25.24
N ASN A 528 -9.08 -16.29 -25.22
CA ASN A 528 -7.66 -16.24 -24.87
C ASN A 528 -6.78 -15.64 -25.95
N ILE A 529 -5.88 -14.74 -25.56
CA ILE A 529 -4.85 -14.15 -26.42
C ILE A 529 -3.49 -14.23 -25.72
N HIS A 530 -2.41 -14.15 -26.49
CA HIS A 530 -1.08 -13.99 -25.91
C HIS A 530 -1.05 -12.71 -25.09
N ASP A 531 -0.50 -12.78 -23.88
CA ASP A 531 -0.75 -11.74 -22.89
C ASP A 531 -0.30 -10.35 -23.41
N ASN A 532 -1.18 -9.37 -23.30
CA ASN A 532 -0.94 -7.98 -23.65
C ASN A 532 -1.37 -7.06 -22.51
N ALA A 533 -1.05 -5.78 -22.63
CA ALA A 533 -1.44 -4.81 -21.62
C ALA A 533 -2.88 -4.36 -21.85
N TYR A 534 -3.57 -4.10 -20.75
CA TYR A 534 -4.92 -3.58 -20.75
C TYR A 534 -4.96 -2.07 -20.49
N ALA A 535 -5.97 -1.42 -21.06
CA ALA A 535 -6.40 -0.10 -20.67
C ALA A 535 -7.29 -0.14 -19.42
N ILE A 536 -7.20 0.90 -18.59
CA ILE A 536 -8.12 1.09 -17.45
C ILE A 536 -9.52 1.40 -18.00
N GLY A 537 -10.53 0.72 -17.47
CA GLY A 537 -11.90 0.81 -17.97
C GLY A 537 -12.18 -0.04 -19.21
N THR A 538 -11.22 -0.85 -19.68
CA THR A 538 -11.48 -1.83 -20.73
C THR A 538 -12.45 -2.91 -20.25
N ILE A 539 -13.31 -3.39 -21.13
CA ILE A 539 -14.25 -4.48 -20.84
C ILE A 539 -13.59 -5.79 -21.21
N ASP A 540 -12.99 -6.47 -20.24
CA ASP A 540 -12.22 -7.69 -20.43
C ASP A 540 -13.10 -8.95 -20.34
N PHE A 541 -13.03 -9.84 -21.34
CA PHE A 541 -13.80 -11.09 -21.37
C PHE A 541 -13.01 -12.27 -20.78
N THR A 542 -13.03 -12.36 -19.45
CA THR A 542 -12.50 -13.51 -18.69
C THR A 542 -13.35 -14.77 -18.92
N GLY A 543 -13.05 -15.49 -20.00
CA GLY A 543 -13.94 -16.54 -20.51
C GLY A 543 -15.19 -15.93 -21.13
N ASN A 544 -16.38 -16.32 -20.65
CA ASN A 544 -17.68 -15.83 -21.14
C ASN A 544 -18.30 -14.74 -20.26
N MET A 545 -17.60 -14.28 -19.21
CA MET A 545 -18.09 -13.25 -18.29
C MET A 545 -17.21 -12.00 -18.38
N PRO A 546 -17.79 -10.85 -18.76
CA PRO A 546 -17.04 -9.61 -18.84
C PRO A 546 -16.80 -8.97 -17.48
N VAL A 547 -15.69 -8.24 -17.37
CA VAL A 547 -15.35 -7.38 -16.24
C VAL A 547 -14.79 -6.06 -16.76
N ILE A 548 -15.29 -4.94 -16.24
CA ILE A 548 -14.70 -3.62 -16.49
C ILE A 548 -13.46 -3.51 -15.59
N LEU A 549 -12.27 -3.38 -16.15
CA LEU A 549 -11.05 -3.32 -15.35
C LEU A 549 -10.92 -1.97 -14.62
N GLY A 550 -10.75 -2.05 -13.30
CA GLY A 550 -10.71 -0.88 -12.43
C GLY A 550 -9.30 -0.27 -12.30
N PRO A 551 -9.17 0.84 -11.56
CA PRO A 551 -7.88 1.51 -11.35
C PRO A 551 -6.87 0.70 -10.52
N ASP A 552 -7.30 -0.33 -9.79
CA ASP A 552 -6.43 -1.32 -9.13
C ASP A 552 -6.37 -2.65 -9.92
N GLY A 553 -6.84 -2.63 -11.16
CA GLY A 553 -6.90 -3.79 -12.05
C GLY A 553 -5.52 -4.25 -12.53
N PRO A 554 -5.46 -5.45 -13.14
CA PRO A 554 -4.23 -6.03 -13.65
C PRO A 554 -3.71 -5.24 -14.87
N SER A 555 -2.39 -5.21 -15.05
CA SER A 555 -1.79 -4.56 -16.23
C SER A 555 -1.72 -5.49 -17.43
N LEU A 556 -1.02 -6.61 -17.32
CA LEU A 556 -0.94 -7.63 -18.35
C LEU A 556 -1.99 -8.72 -18.11
N GLY A 557 -2.58 -9.21 -19.18
CA GLY A 557 -3.39 -10.42 -19.17
C GLY A 557 -3.70 -10.94 -20.57
N GLY A 558 -4.41 -12.07 -20.62
CA GLY A 558 -4.51 -12.92 -21.81
C GLY A 558 -5.95 -13.13 -22.29
N PHE A 559 -6.77 -12.08 -22.28
CA PHE A 559 -8.16 -12.12 -22.72
C PHE A 559 -8.50 -10.93 -23.63
N VAL A 560 -9.50 -11.11 -24.50
CA VAL A 560 -9.95 -10.07 -25.44
C VAL A 560 -10.86 -9.04 -24.79
N CYS A 561 -10.82 -7.83 -25.34
CA CYS A 561 -11.58 -6.66 -24.88
C CYS A 561 -12.25 -5.95 -26.07
N PRO A 562 -13.59 -5.98 -26.23
CA PRO A 562 -14.24 -5.39 -27.40
C PRO A 562 -14.46 -3.88 -27.32
N ALA A 563 -14.40 -3.27 -26.13
CA ALA A 563 -14.58 -1.84 -25.94
C ALA A 563 -13.85 -1.35 -24.69
N THR A 564 -13.55 -0.04 -24.65
CA THR A 564 -12.91 0.63 -23.52
C THR A 564 -13.65 1.92 -23.18
N ILE A 565 -13.97 2.13 -21.90
CA ILE A 565 -14.64 3.34 -21.40
C ILE A 565 -13.74 4.56 -21.65
N VAL A 566 -14.33 5.64 -22.16
CA VAL A 566 -13.59 6.88 -22.41
C VAL A 566 -13.24 7.58 -21.10
N ARG A 567 -12.12 8.30 -21.03
CA ARG A 567 -11.62 8.94 -19.80
C ARG A 567 -12.70 9.78 -19.10
N ALA A 568 -13.45 10.55 -19.87
CA ALA A 568 -14.55 11.40 -19.41
C ALA A 568 -15.69 10.63 -18.71
N GLU A 569 -15.82 9.34 -18.96
CA GLU A 569 -16.92 8.49 -18.49
C GLU A 569 -16.49 7.50 -17.41
N LEU A 570 -15.17 7.32 -17.18
CA LEU A 570 -14.62 6.40 -16.18
C LEU A 570 -15.20 6.59 -14.78
N TRP A 571 -15.57 7.83 -14.43
CA TRP A 571 -16.13 8.13 -13.11
C TRP A 571 -17.43 7.37 -12.82
N LYS A 572 -18.23 7.05 -13.85
CA LYS A 572 -19.47 6.28 -13.69
C LYS A 572 -19.18 4.88 -13.15
N MET A 573 -18.08 4.26 -13.57
CA MET A 573 -17.65 2.95 -13.08
C MET A 573 -17.45 2.95 -11.55
N GLY A 574 -16.90 4.03 -11.00
CA GLY A 574 -16.71 4.19 -9.55
C GLY A 574 -18.00 4.24 -8.74
N GLN A 575 -19.15 4.44 -9.40
CA GLN A 575 -20.46 4.56 -8.77
C GLN A 575 -21.36 3.35 -8.99
N LEU A 576 -20.93 2.40 -9.81
CA LEU A 576 -21.65 1.16 -10.03
C LEU A 576 -21.74 0.34 -8.74
N ARG A 577 -22.94 -0.16 -8.45
CA ARG A 577 -23.18 -1.12 -7.36
C ARG A 577 -23.83 -2.39 -7.88
N ALA A 578 -23.71 -3.45 -7.08
CA ALA A 578 -24.35 -4.73 -7.38
C ALA A 578 -25.85 -4.55 -7.67
N GLY A 579 -26.30 -5.13 -8.79
CA GLY A 579 -27.69 -5.03 -9.23
C GLY A 579 -28.00 -3.86 -10.17
N ASP A 580 -27.12 -2.87 -10.30
CA ASP A 580 -27.27 -1.82 -11.32
C ASP A 580 -27.26 -2.43 -12.74
N THR A 581 -27.83 -1.71 -13.70
CA THR A 581 -27.78 -2.06 -15.12
C THR A 581 -26.98 -1.02 -15.90
N ILE A 582 -26.28 -1.47 -16.93
CA ILE A 582 -25.40 -0.65 -17.77
C ILE A 582 -25.72 -0.92 -19.24
N ARG A 583 -25.89 0.14 -20.01
CA ARG A 583 -25.83 0.10 -21.47
C ARG A 583 -24.61 0.86 -21.97
N PHE A 584 -23.74 0.18 -22.70
CA PHE A 584 -22.60 0.82 -23.33
C PHE A 584 -23.04 1.61 -24.56
N LYS A 585 -22.57 2.86 -24.67
CA LYS A 585 -22.81 3.74 -25.80
C LYS A 585 -21.52 3.90 -26.57
N ARG A 586 -21.54 3.48 -27.83
CA ARG A 586 -20.43 3.71 -28.74
C ARG A 586 -20.32 5.21 -29.04
N LEU A 587 -19.16 5.78 -28.75
CA LEU A 587 -18.80 7.15 -29.08
C LEU A 587 -17.79 7.18 -30.23
N SER A 588 -17.70 8.32 -30.89
CA SER A 588 -16.58 8.70 -31.76
C SER A 588 -15.44 9.33 -30.96
N GLN A 589 -14.25 9.39 -31.55
CA GLN A 589 -13.10 10.06 -30.92
C GLN A 589 -13.34 11.55 -30.65
N ASP A 590 -14.03 12.25 -31.56
CA ASP A 590 -14.33 13.67 -31.37
C ASP A 590 -15.36 13.88 -30.24
N GLU A 591 -16.39 13.04 -30.16
CA GLU A 591 -17.34 13.07 -29.03
C GLU A 591 -16.61 12.82 -27.70
N ALA A 592 -15.72 11.82 -27.64
CA ALA A 592 -14.94 11.51 -26.46
C ALA A 592 -14.05 12.70 -26.04
N ALA A 593 -13.35 13.31 -26.99
CA ALA A 593 -12.50 14.48 -26.76
C ALA A 593 -13.30 15.71 -26.30
N ASP A 594 -14.48 15.94 -26.87
CA ASP A 594 -15.36 17.05 -26.49
C ASP A 594 -15.97 16.84 -25.09
N LEU A 595 -16.35 15.61 -24.75
CA LEU A 595 -16.78 15.21 -23.41
C LEU A 595 -15.69 15.46 -22.37
N ASP A 596 -14.47 15.02 -22.66
CA ASP A 596 -13.31 15.18 -21.80
C ASP A 596 -12.96 16.67 -21.58
N ALA A 597 -12.88 17.45 -22.66
CA ALA A 597 -12.64 18.89 -22.56
C ALA A 597 -13.73 19.60 -21.74
N SER A 598 -14.99 19.18 -21.89
CA SER A 598 -16.09 19.72 -21.09
C SER A 598 -15.94 19.40 -19.61
N ILE A 599 -15.52 18.19 -19.26
CA ILE A 599 -15.28 17.79 -17.86
C ILE A 599 -14.12 18.55 -17.26
N GLU A 600 -12.99 18.63 -17.95
CA GLU A 600 -11.82 19.38 -17.45
C GLU A 600 -12.14 20.86 -17.26
N GLN A 601 -12.91 21.47 -18.19
CA GLN A 601 -13.37 22.84 -18.05
C GLN A 601 -14.26 23.01 -16.81
N ARG A 602 -15.24 22.11 -16.59
CA ARG A 602 -16.12 22.14 -15.41
C ARG A 602 -15.34 22.03 -14.10
N ILE A 603 -14.33 21.15 -14.06
CA ILE A 603 -13.47 21.00 -12.88
C ILE A 603 -12.63 22.27 -12.68
N ALA A 604 -12.06 22.84 -13.74
CA ALA A 604 -11.20 24.02 -13.64
C ALA A 604 -11.97 25.27 -13.19
N THR A 605 -13.15 25.51 -13.76
CA THR A 605 -13.92 26.74 -13.55
C THR A 605 -15.03 26.64 -12.50
N LEU A 606 -15.49 25.42 -12.18
CA LEU A 606 -16.71 25.18 -11.41
C LEU A 606 -17.95 25.87 -12.04
N GLU A 607 -17.98 25.94 -13.37
CA GLU A 607 -19.08 26.53 -14.15
C GLU A 607 -19.42 25.66 -15.36
N ILE A 608 -20.66 25.77 -15.84
CA ILE A 608 -21.03 25.27 -17.17
C ILE A 608 -20.86 26.41 -18.15
N LEU A 609 -19.77 26.38 -18.88
CA LEU A 609 -19.53 27.27 -20.00
C LEU A 609 -20.01 26.60 -21.29
N ALA A 610 -20.50 27.40 -22.24
CA ALA A 610 -20.71 26.89 -23.60
C ALA A 610 -19.38 26.32 -24.10
N PRO A 611 -19.37 25.18 -24.81
CA PRO A 611 -18.14 24.64 -25.36
C PRO A 611 -17.48 25.76 -26.18
N ALA A 612 -16.29 26.19 -25.74
CA ALA A 612 -15.55 27.16 -26.51
C ALA A 612 -15.34 26.52 -27.89
N PRO A 613 -15.68 27.20 -29.01
CA PRO A 613 -15.26 26.70 -30.31
C PRO A 613 -13.76 26.45 -30.20
N ARG A 614 -13.27 25.27 -30.60
CA ARG A 614 -11.84 24.90 -30.53
C ARG A 614 -11.05 26.05 -31.16
N THR A 615 -10.62 27.02 -30.36
CA THR A 615 -9.76 28.09 -30.81
C THR A 615 -8.45 27.38 -30.98
N VAL A 616 -8.08 27.19 -32.24
CA VAL A 616 -6.73 26.82 -32.66
C VAL A 616 -5.80 27.92 -32.14
N SER A 617 -5.52 27.90 -30.84
CA SER A 617 -4.78 28.92 -30.14
C SER A 617 -3.57 28.22 -29.54
N ALA A 618 -2.45 28.38 -30.24
CA ALA A 618 -1.09 28.16 -29.78
C ALA A 618 -0.64 26.71 -29.50
N ILE A 619 -1.31 25.70 -30.07
CA ILE A 619 -0.69 24.39 -30.32
C ILE A 619 -0.28 24.40 -31.79
N SER A 620 1.04 24.44 -32.03
CA SER A 620 1.71 24.95 -33.22
C SER A 620 1.11 24.55 -34.58
N GLU A 621 1.25 25.45 -35.55
CA GLU A 621 1.06 25.23 -37.00
C GLU A 621 1.83 23.99 -37.55
N ALA A 622 2.72 23.36 -36.78
CA ALA A 622 3.36 22.08 -37.12
C ALA A 622 2.47 20.84 -36.89
N MET A 623 1.26 20.99 -36.32
CA MET A 623 0.33 19.88 -36.02
C MET A 623 -0.82 19.71 -37.03
N GLN A 624 -0.78 20.42 -38.17
CA GLN A 624 -1.76 20.21 -39.24
C GLN A 624 -1.19 19.33 -40.35
N THR A 625 -1.90 18.21 -40.60
CA THR A 625 -1.87 17.26 -41.74
C THR A 625 -1.38 15.84 -41.42
N SER A 626 -2.12 15.11 -40.56
CA SER A 626 -2.22 13.66 -40.78
C SER A 626 -3.13 13.42 -41.98
N GLN A 627 -2.73 12.55 -42.91
CA GLN A 627 -3.55 12.13 -44.06
C GLN A 627 -4.35 10.86 -43.76
N LEU A 628 -4.24 10.32 -42.55
CA LEU A 628 -4.90 9.07 -42.15
C LEU A 628 -6.38 9.34 -41.83
N HIS A 629 -7.26 8.70 -42.59
CA HIS A 629 -8.69 8.64 -42.28
C HIS A 629 -8.97 7.46 -41.36
N LEU A 630 -9.42 7.73 -40.14
CA LEU A 630 -9.81 6.70 -39.18
C LEU A 630 -11.28 6.32 -39.39
N ASP A 631 -11.53 5.03 -39.61
CA ASP A 631 -12.89 4.50 -39.73
C ASP A 631 -13.50 4.28 -38.33
N PRO A 632 -14.50 5.07 -37.91
CA PRO A 632 -15.11 4.92 -36.59
C PRO A 632 -15.89 3.62 -36.46
N SER A 633 -16.16 2.89 -37.56
CA SER A 633 -16.87 1.62 -37.60
C SER A 633 -15.98 0.41 -37.25
N SER A 634 -14.66 0.57 -37.34
CA SER A 634 -13.65 -0.48 -37.11
C SER A 634 -12.82 -0.20 -35.84
N PRO A 635 -12.40 -1.24 -35.08
CA PRO A 635 -11.45 -1.06 -33.98
C PRO A 635 -9.99 -1.02 -34.47
N ILE A 636 -9.75 -1.33 -35.75
CA ILE A 636 -8.44 -1.29 -36.41
C ILE A 636 -8.26 0.08 -37.03
N LEU A 637 -7.29 0.84 -36.50
CA LEU A 637 -6.94 2.18 -36.97
C LEU A 637 -6.08 2.13 -38.23
N HIS A 638 -5.15 1.18 -38.30
CA HIS A 638 -4.27 0.99 -39.45
C HIS A 638 -3.68 -0.42 -39.49
N THR A 639 -3.29 -0.87 -40.67
CA THR A 639 -2.55 -2.13 -40.86
C THR A 639 -1.39 -1.90 -41.81
N LEU A 640 -0.21 -2.38 -41.44
CA LEU A 640 0.93 -2.51 -42.34
C LEU A 640 1.04 -3.98 -42.74
N ASP A 641 1.01 -4.25 -44.04
CA ASP A 641 1.19 -5.59 -44.56
C ASP A 641 2.59 -6.14 -44.25
N GLU A 642 2.66 -7.46 -44.18
CA GLU A 642 3.92 -8.19 -44.01
C GLU A 642 4.85 -7.94 -45.21
N THR A 643 6.13 -7.75 -44.92
CA THR A 643 7.20 -7.67 -45.91
C THR A 643 8.33 -8.61 -45.52
N ALA A 644 9.35 -8.77 -46.38
CA ALA A 644 10.46 -9.69 -46.12
C ALA A 644 11.17 -9.46 -44.76
N ASN A 645 11.22 -8.21 -44.28
CA ASN A 645 11.96 -7.82 -43.08
C ASN A 645 11.06 -7.23 -41.98
N ARG A 646 9.74 -7.27 -42.15
CA ARG A 646 8.77 -6.71 -41.20
C ARG A 646 7.53 -7.60 -41.13
N PRO A 647 7.16 -8.13 -39.95
CA PRO A 647 5.90 -8.84 -39.79
C PRO A 647 4.71 -7.91 -40.06
N ARG A 648 3.52 -8.47 -40.31
CA ARG A 648 2.28 -7.67 -40.33
C ARG A 648 2.14 -6.89 -39.03
N VAL A 649 1.74 -5.62 -39.10
CA VAL A 649 1.51 -4.76 -37.92
C VAL A 649 0.07 -4.27 -37.93
N VAL A 650 -0.64 -4.42 -36.82
CA VAL A 650 -2.02 -3.95 -36.65
C VAL A 650 -2.06 -2.92 -35.53
N TYR A 651 -2.57 -1.73 -35.83
CA TYR A 651 -2.76 -0.65 -34.85
C TYR A 651 -4.24 -0.61 -34.49
N ARG A 652 -4.56 -0.79 -33.21
CA ARG A 652 -5.93 -0.89 -32.69
C ARG A 652 -6.23 0.24 -31.72
N GLN A 653 -7.46 0.71 -31.77
CA GLN A 653 -8.01 1.65 -30.79
C GLN A 653 -8.16 0.95 -29.44
N ASP A 654 -7.68 1.53 -28.35
CA ASP A 654 -7.92 1.02 -27.00
C ASP A 654 -8.35 2.16 -26.07
N GLY A 655 -9.61 2.57 -26.18
CA GLY A 655 -10.10 3.77 -25.47
C GLY A 655 -9.51 5.05 -26.03
N ASP A 656 -9.84 6.21 -25.45
CA ASP A 656 -9.41 7.53 -25.94
C ASP A 656 -7.99 7.93 -25.49
N THR A 657 -7.41 7.16 -24.57
CA THR A 657 -6.10 7.40 -23.93
C THR A 657 -5.09 6.28 -24.13
N TYR A 658 -5.46 5.22 -24.87
CA TYR A 658 -4.53 4.15 -25.20
C TYR A 658 -4.62 3.70 -26.67
N LEU A 659 -3.52 3.12 -27.14
CA LEU A 659 -3.39 2.53 -28.46
C LEU A 659 -2.61 1.22 -28.36
N LEU A 660 -3.11 0.17 -29.00
CA LEU A 660 -2.47 -1.15 -29.01
C LEU A 660 -1.83 -1.43 -30.38
N VAL A 661 -0.53 -1.71 -30.39
CA VAL A 661 0.21 -2.16 -31.57
C VAL A 661 0.43 -3.67 -31.48
N GLU A 662 0.04 -4.44 -32.49
CA GLU A 662 0.16 -5.89 -32.51
C GLU A 662 0.98 -6.39 -33.71
N TYR A 663 1.87 -7.37 -33.48
CA TYR A 663 2.79 -7.90 -34.50
C TYR A 663 2.51 -9.34 -34.90
N GLY A 664 2.43 -9.61 -36.20
CA GLY A 664 2.44 -10.97 -36.77
C GLY A 664 1.20 -11.81 -36.40
N PRO A 665 1.24 -13.14 -36.61
CA PRO A 665 0.18 -14.05 -36.22
C PRO A 665 0.09 -14.23 -34.68
N LEU A 666 -1.01 -14.83 -34.22
CA LEU A 666 -1.23 -15.17 -32.80
C LEU A 666 -0.43 -16.42 -32.41
N VAL A 667 0.89 -16.28 -32.31
CA VAL A 667 1.82 -17.35 -31.93
C VAL A 667 2.85 -16.86 -30.91
N LEU A 668 3.42 -17.78 -30.13
CA LEU A 668 4.57 -17.48 -29.27
C LEU A 668 5.87 -17.51 -30.08
N ASP A 669 6.27 -16.34 -30.59
CA ASP A 669 7.53 -16.15 -31.33
C ASP A 669 8.37 -15.01 -30.71
N LEU A 670 9.61 -15.34 -30.33
CA LEU A 670 10.55 -14.38 -29.74
C LEU A 670 10.95 -13.29 -30.75
N ASN A 671 10.91 -13.56 -32.06
CA ASN A 671 11.17 -12.52 -33.07
C ASN A 671 10.13 -11.40 -32.98
N LEU A 672 8.85 -11.73 -32.76
CA LEU A 672 7.80 -10.73 -32.55
C LEU A 672 8.04 -9.94 -31.26
N ARG A 673 8.42 -10.60 -30.16
CA ARG A 673 8.73 -9.91 -28.89
C ARG A 673 9.93 -8.99 -28.99
N PHE A 674 10.96 -9.38 -29.76
CA PHE A 674 12.13 -8.54 -30.00
C PHE A 674 11.77 -7.34 -30.88
N ARG A 675 10.89 -7.51 -31.87
CA ARG A 675 10.35 -6.37 -32.65
C ARG A 675 9.62 -5.37 -31.77
N VAL A 676 8.76 -5.85 -30.85
CA VAL A 676 8.12 -5.02 -29.82
C VAL A 676 9.15 -4.25 -29.01
N GLN A 677 10.26 -4.90 -28.61
CA GLN A 677 11.32 -4.24 -27.85
C GLN A 677 11.98 -3.11 -28.63
N MET A 678 12.21 -3.32 -29.92
CA MET A 678 12.81 -2.31 -30.79
C MET A 678 11.91 -1.09 -30.91
N LEU A 679 10.59 -1.28 -31.11
CA LEU A 679 9.64 -0.17 -31.13
C LEU A 679 9.58 0.53 -29.77
N TYR A 680 9.50 -0.23 -28.67
CA TYR A 680 9.52 0.30 -27.30
C TYR A 680 10.74 1.20 -27.06
N GLN A 681 11.94 0.73 -27.41
CA GLN A 681 13.18 1.52 -27.27
C GLN A 681 13.20 2.73 -28.21
N ALA A 682 12.74 2.60 -29.44
CA ALA A 682 12.65 3.71 -30.38
C ALA A 682 11.74 4.83 -29.84
N MET A 683 10.58 4.46 -29.28
CA MET A 683 9.63 5.42 -28.70
C MET A 683 10.17 6.08 -27.43
N LEU A 684 10.83 5.32 -26.54
CA LEU A 684 11.52 5.89 -25.37
C LEU A 684 12.60 6.90 -25.78
N ASN A 685 13.41 6.57 -26.79
CA ASN A 685 14.47 7.45 -27.27
C ASN A 685 13.94 8.72 -27.97
N GLN A 686 12.79 8.62 -28.64
CA GLN A 686 12.13 9.78 -29.25
C GLN A 686 11.53 10.74 -28.21
N ASN A 687 11.19 10.23 -27.01
CA ASN A 687 10.61 11.01 -25.91
C ASN A 687 9.41 11.88 -26.36
N VAL A 688 8.44 11.24 -27.01
CA VAL A 688 7.26 11.91 -27.59
C VAL A 688 6.42 12.54 -26.48
N ALA A 689 6.21 13.86 -26.57
CA ALA A 689 5.36 14.58 -25.64
C ALA A 689 3.92 14.02 -25.64
N GLY A 690 3.38 13.77 -24.45
CA GLY A 690 2.04 13.23 -24.27
C GLY A 690 1.97 11.72 -24.08
N ILE A 691 3.05 10.96 -24.36
CA ILE A 691 3.11 9.55 -23.93
C ILE A 691 3.37 9.52 -22.42
N ILE A 692 2.54 8.77 -21.70
CA ILE A 692 2.61 8.59 -20.24
C ILE A 692 3.40 7.31 -19.94
N ASP A 693 2.94 6.16 -20.46
CA ASP A 693 3.55 4.85 -20.23
C ASP A 693 3.62 4.03 -21.53
N LEU A 694 4.63 3.17 -21.66
CA LEU A 694 4.75 2.18 -22.73
C LEU A 694 4.84 0.79 -22.11
N THR A 695 3.90 -0.11 -22.43
CA THR A 695 3.86 -1.46 -21.83
C THR A 695 4.01 -2.54 -22.89
N PRO A 696 5.14 -3.27 -22.92
CA PRO A 696 5.32 -4.38 -23.84
C PRO A 696 4.58 -5.62 -23.35
N GLY A 697 3.74 -6.20 -24.23
CA GLY A 697 3.19 -7.54 -24.10
C GLY A 697 4.06 -8.59 -24.80
N ILE A 698 3.51 -9.78 -25.02
CA ILE A 698 4.22 -10.88 -25.70
C ILE A 698 4.53 -10.53 -27.16
N ARG A 699 3.53 -10.01 -27.89
CA ARG A 699 3.63 -9.65 -29.32
C ARG A 699 2.99 -8.30 -29.62
N SER A 700 2.90 -7.45 -28.60
CA SER A 700 2.23 -6.17 -28.70
C SER A 700 2.95 -5.09 -27.89
N LEU A 701 2.75 -3.84 -28.28
CA LEU A 701 3.12 -2.66 -27.49
C LEU A 701 1.86 -1.85 -27.21
N HIS A 702 1.59 -1.62 -25.93
CA HIS A 702 0.51 -0.75 -25.49
C HIS A 702 1.07 0.65 -25.18
N VAL A 703 0.43 1.68 -25.72
CA VAL A 703 0.85 3.07 -25.59
C VAL A 703 -0.22 3.83 -24.82
N HIS A 704 0.09 4.23 -23.58
CA HIS A 704 -0.75 5.10 -22.77
C HIS A 704 -0.36 6.55 -23.04
N TYR A 705 -1.31 7.40 -23.43
CA TYR A 705 -1.05 8.78 -23.81
C TYR A 705 -2.15 9.74 -23.33
N ASP A 706 -1.78 11.02 -23.17
CA ASP A 706 -2.74 12.10 -22.94
C ASP A 706 -3.23 12.65 -24.28
N SER A 707 -4.47 12.34 -24.62
CA SER A 707 -5.15 12.77 -25.84
C SER A 707 -5.28 14.28 -26.00
N ARG A 708 -5.12 15.04 -24.91
CA ARG A 708 -5.10 16.51 -24.92
C ARG A 708 -3.77 17.08 -25.42
N ILE A 709 -2.70 16.29 -25.33
CA ILE A 709 -1.34 16.69 -25.72
C ILE A 709 -1.02 16.13 -27.10
N VAL A 710 -1.33 14.85 -27.35
CA VAL A 710 -1.10 14.19 -28.63
C VAL A 710 -2.37 13.49 -29.10
N ARG A 711 -2.85 13.85 -30.30
CA ARG A 711 -3.98 13.17 -30.93
C ARG A 711 -3.57 11.79 -31.43
N VAL A 712 -4.52 10.87 -31.47
CA VAL A 712 -4.28 9.48 -31.88
C VAL A 712 -3.81 9.35 -33.33
N ASP A 713 -4.32 10.17 -34.25
CA ASP A 713 -3.88 10.21 -35.66
C ASP A 713 -2.38 10.58 -35.77
N ARG A 714 -1.94 11.58 -35.00
CA ARG A 714 -0.54 11.98 -34.93
C ARG A 714 0.33 10.94 -34.23
N LEU A 715 -0.15 10.35 -33.14
CA LEU A 715 0.56 9.27 -32.45
C LEU A 715 0.76 8.07 -33.40
N LEU A 716 -0.25 7.74 -34.18
CA LEU A 716 -0.21 6.69 -35.19
C LEU A 716 0.82 6.99 -36.28
N ASP A 717 0.86 8.22 -36.81
CA ASP A 717 1.91 8.64 -37.76
C ASP A 717 3.32 8.44 -37.20
N LEU A 718 3.53 8.81 -35.92
CA LEU A 718 4.82 8.65 -35.24
C LEU A 718 5.20 7.17 -35.07
N LEU A 719 4.24 6.32 -34.69
CA LEU A 719 4.45 4.88 -34.52
C LEU A 719 4.73 4.19 -35.86
N ILE A 720 4.01 4.56 -36.93
CA ILE A 720 4.24 4.04 -38.29
C ILE A 720 5.63 4.48 -38.77
N ALA A 721 5.98 5.75 -38.59
CA ALA A 721 7.30 6.25 -38.96
C ALA A 721 8.40 5.53 -38.18
N ALA A 722 8.25 5.32 -36.88
CA ALA A 722 9.20 4.58 -36.06
C ALA A 722 9.37 3.15 -36.56
N GLU A 723 8.27 2.43 -36.81
CA GLU A 723 8.26 1.05 -37.32
C GLU A 723 8.99 0.90 -38.66
N GLN A 724 8.82 1.86 -39.57
CA GLN A 724 9.48 1.85 -40.88
C GLN A 724 11.01 2.01 -40.79
N HIS A 725 11.52 2.63 -39.72
CA HIS A 725 12.96 2.84 -39.52
C HIS A 725 13.62 1.76 -38.65
N LEU A 726 12.85 0.81 -38.11
CA LEU A 726 13.41 -0.27 -37.29
C LEU A 726 14.26 -1.22 -38.16
N PRO A 727 15.50 -1.55 -37.74
CA PRO A 727 16.36 -2.47 -38.48
C PRO A 727 15.80 -3.90 -38.49
N ASP A 728 16.44 -4.83 -39.19
CA ASP A 728 16.06 -6.24 -39.15
C ASP A 728 16.18 -6.78 -37.71
N VAL A 729 15.19 -7.58 -37.29
CA VAL A 729 15.16 -8.16 -35.95
C VAL A 729 16.26 -9.23 -35.76
N GLN A 730 16.72 -9.86 -36.85
CA GLN A 730 17.68 -10.97 -36.74
C GLN A 730 19.03 -10.58 -36.11
N ASP A 731 19.46 -9.34 -36.30
CA ASP A 731 20.74 -8.85 -35.76
C ASP A 731 20.59 -8.19 -34.39
N VAL A 732 19.43 -8.31 -33.74
CA VAL A 732 19.19 -7.72 -32.42
C VAL A 732 19.90 -8.51 -31.33
N GLU A 733 20.61 -7.76 -30.50
CA GLU A 733 21.20 -8.24 -29.26
C GLU A 733 20.70 -7.40 -28.09
N VAL A 734 20.39 -8.07 -26.98
CA VAL A 734 19.92 -7.41 -25.74
C VAL A 734 20.76 -7.84 -24.56
N SER A 735 20.94 -6.93 -23.60
CA SER A 735 21.53 -7.27 -22.31
C SER A 735 20.59 -8.20 -21.55
N SER A 736 21.09 -9.32 -21.07
CA SER A 736 20.31 -10.35 -20.36
C SER A 736 21.06 -10.75 -19.09
N ARG A 737 20.32 -10.90 -17.98
CA ARG A 737 20.87 -11.45 -16.75
C ARG A 737 20.33 -12.85 -16.55
N ILE A 738 21.17 -13.82 -16.21
CA ILE A 738 20.71 -15.13 -15.71
C ILE A 738 20.58 -15.02 -14.20
N VAL A 739 19.34 -15.00 -13.71
CA VAL A 739 18.99 -14.89 -12.30
C VAL A 739 18.68 -16.28 -11.75
N HIS A 740 19.57 -16.79 -10.89
CA HIS A 740 19.39 -18.10 -10.27
C HIS A 740 18.53 -17.98 -9.01
N LEU A 741 17.31 -18.52 -9.06
CA LEU A 741 16.32 -18.43 -7.99
C LEU A 741 16.16 -19.76 -7.23
N PRO A 742 16.11 -19.74 -5.88
CA PRO A 742 15.75 -20.91 -5.10
C PRO A 742 14.28 -21.26 -5.32
N LEU A 743 13.97 -22.54 -5.53
CA LEU A 743 12.59 -23.03 -5.66
C LEU A 743 12.36 -24.15 -4.65
N SER A 744 11.41 -23.94 -3.74
CA SER A 744 10.82 -25.04 -2.97
C SER A 744 9.79 -25.72 -3.85
N TRP A 745 10.12 -26.91 -4.35
CA TRP A 745 9.23 -27.75 -5.15
C TRP A 745 8.01 -28.20 -4.34
N ASP A 746 6.81 -28.10 -4.91
CA ASP A 746 5.55 -28.47 -4.25
C ASP A 746 5.39 -27.87 -2.82
N ASP A 747 5.72 -26.58 -2.68
CA ASP A 747 5.79 -25.86 -1.40
C ASP A 747 4.44 -25.93 -0.62
N PRO A 748 4.47 -26.09 0.72
CA PRO A 748 3.26 -26.16 1.55
C PRO A 748 2.26 -25.02 1.36
N ALA A 749 2.73 -23.80 1.05
CA ALA A 749 1.85 -22.66 0.80
C ALA A 749 1.07 -22.81 -0.51
N THR A 750 1.66 -23.43 -1.54
CA THR A 750 0.96 -23.74 -2.79
C THR A 750 -0.05 -24.86 -2.62
N GLN A 751 0.29 -25.90 -1.84
CA GLN A 751 -0.64 -26.96 -1.47
C GLN A 751 -1.85 -26.41 -0.70
N LEU A 752 -1.64 -25.47 0.23
CA LEU A 752 -2.71 -24.78 0.94
C LEU A 752 -3.63 -24.01 -0.02
N ALA A 753 -3.09 -23.34 -1.03
CA ALA A 753 -3.89 -22.64 -2.03
C ALA A 753 -4.75 -23.60 -2.86
N ILE A 754 -4.22 -24.77 -3.22
CA ILE A 754 -4.97 -25.82 -3.93
C ILE A 754 -6.09 -26.38 -3.04
N GLN A 755 -5.80 -26.65 -1.76
CA GLN A 755 -6.80 -27.13 -0.80
C GLN A 755 -7.96 -26.13 -0.63
N LYS A 756 -7.65 -24.84 -0.43
CA LYS A 756 -8.66 -23.79 -0.35
C LYS A 756 -9.52 -23.73 -1.62
N TYR A 757 -8.89 -23.83 -2.79
CA TYR A 757 -9.62 -23.84 -4.07
C TYR A 757 -10.59 -25.02 -4.20
N MET A 758 -10.15 -26.22 -3.84
CA MET A 758 -11.01 -27.40 -3.89
C MET A 758 -12.18 -27.31 -2.90
N GLN A 759 -11.96 -26.73 -1.72
CA GLN A 759 -12.98 -26.58 -0.69
C GLN A 759 -14.04 -25.55 -1.06
N SER A 760 -13.63 -24.43 -1.65
CA SER A 760 -14.48 -23.24 -1.73
C SER A 760 -14.90 -22.85 -3.14
N VAL A 761 -14.21 -23.35 -4.18
CA VAL A 761 -14.42 -22.91 -5.56
C VAL A 761 -14.82 -24.06 -6.47
N ARG A 762 -13.97 -25.09 -6.59
CA ARG A 762 -14.22 -26.18 -7.52
C ARG A 762 -13.60 -27.51 -7.07
N PRO A 763 -14.37 -28.39 -6.40
CA PRO A 763 -13.86 -29.66 -5.87
C PRO A 763 -13.55 -30.71 -6.97
N ASP A 764 -14.18 -30.59 -8.14
CA ASP A 764 -14.10 -31.57 -9.25
C ASP A 764 -13.11 -31.16 -10.37
N ALA A 765 -12.28 -30.14 -10.11
CA ALA A 765 -11.36 -29.58 -11.09
C ALA A 765 -10.33 -30.62 -11.59
N PRO A 766 -10.14 -30.81 -12.91
CA PRO A 766 -9.23 -31.84 -13.44
C PRO A 766 -7.75 -31.68 -13.07
N TRP A 767 -7.34 -30.47 -12.68
CA TRP A 767 -5.98 -30.15 -12.24
C TRP A 767 -5.76 -30.33 -10.74
N CYS A 768 -6.80 -30.73 -10.00
CA CYS A 768 -6.73 -31.03 -8.57
C CYS A 768 -6.83 -32.55 -8.33
N PRO A 769 -6.27 -33.07 -7.22
CA PRO A 769 -5.63 -32.36 -6.10
C PRO A 769 -4.16 -31.99 -6.33
N SER A 770 -3.55 -32.35 -7.47
CA SER A 770 -2.14 -32.07 -7.76
C SER A 770 -1.96 -31.46 -9.14
N ASN A 771 -1.56 -30.19 -9.15
CA ASN A 771 -1.23 -29.44 -10.35
C ASN A 771 -0.05 -30.06 -11.10
N ILE A 772 0.96 -30.54 -10.37
CA ILE A 772 2.16 -31.15 -10.94
C ILE A 772 1.81 -32.46 -11.65
N GLU A 773 0.95 -33.30 -11.05
CA GLU A 773 0.47 -34.51 -11.70
C GLU A 773 -0.39 -34.19 -12.93
N PHE A 774 -1.16 -33.11 -12.88
CA PHE A 774 -1.88 -32.63 -14.06
C PHE A 774 -0.94 -32.18 -15.17
N ILE A 775 0.11 -31.42 -14.86
CA ILE A 775 1.15 -31.00 -15.82
C ILE A 775 1.79 -32.22 -16.49
N ARG A 776 2.13 -33.25 -15.71
CA ARG A 776 2.65 -34.53 -16.23
C ARG A 776 1.68 -35.14 -17.25
N ARG A 777 0.42 -35.30 -16.84
CA ARG A 777 -0.62 -35.99 -17.61
C ARG A 777 -0.93 -35.29 -18.93
N ILE A 778 -1.09 -33.95 -18.92
CA ILE A 778 -1.45 -33.19 -20.11
C ILE A 778 -0.30 -33.06 -21.12
N ASN A 779 0.95 -33.15 -20.65
CA ASN A 779 2.14 -33.11 -21.52
C ASN A 779 2.63 -34.49 -21.97
N GLY A 780 2.02 -35.59 -21.52
CA GLY A 780 2.41 -36.95 -21.91
C GLY A 780 3.78 -37.37 -21.39
N LEU A 781 4.11 -36.91 -20.18
CA LEU A 781 5.35 -37.22 -19.49
C LEU A 781 5.21 -38.50 -18.65
N GLU A 782 6.31 -39.22 -18.47
CA GLU A 782 6.31 -40.55 -17.85
C GLU A 782 6.17 -40.47 -16.32
N SER A 783 6.68 -39.40 -15.70
CA SER A 783 6.71 -39.24 -14.25
C SER A 783 6.67 -37.77 -13.82
N ILE A 784 6.35 -37.53 -12.54
CA ILE A 784 6.47 -36.21 -11.91
C ILE A 784 7.94 -35.76 -11.88
N ASP A 785 8.88 -36.69 -11.72
CA ASP A 785 10.33 -36.40 -11.74
C ASP A 785 10.76 -35.80 -13.09
N GLU A 786 10.13 -36.21 -14.19
CA GLU A 786 10.38 -35.61 -15.51
C GLU A 786 9.89 -34.15 -15.57
N VAL A 787 8.74 -33.85 -14.97
CA VAL A 787 8.24 -32.46 -14.83
C VAL A 787 9.25 -31.64 -14.04
N GLN A 788 9.70 -32.18 -12.90
CA GLN A 788 10.66 -31.53 -12.02
C GLN A 788 11.97 -31.22 -12.76
N ARG A 789 12.53 -32.22 -13.44
CA ARG A 789 13.76 -32.05 -14.24
C ARG A 789 13.60 -30.96 -15.30
N ILE A 790 12.51 -30.96 -16.07
CA ILE A 790 12.26 -29.93 -17.08
C ILE A 790 12.21 -28.54 -16.44
N VAL A 791 11.57 -28.39 -15.28
CA VAL A 791 11.47 -27.09 -14.59
C VAL A 791 12.83 -26.58 -14.11
N PHE A 792 13.70 -27.45 -13.59
CA PHE A 792 15.02 -27.05 -13.11
C PHE A 792 16.05 -26.89 -14.24
N ASP A 793 15.93 -27.64 -15.35
CA ASP A 793 16.84 -27.56 -16.49
C ASP A 793 16.52 -26.41 -17.45
N ALA A 794 15.33 -25.82 -17.36
CA ALA A 794 14.89 -24.73 -18.23
C ALA A 794 15.55 -23.38 -17.91
N SER A 795 15.83 -22.62 -18.97
CA SER A 795 16.16 -21.20 -18.91
C SER A 795 14.94 -20.40 -19.38
N TYR A 796 14.26 -19.71 -18.46
CA TYR A 796 13.01 -19.01 -18.73
C TYR A 796 13.28 -17.54 -19.05
N LEU A 797 13.09 -17.14 -20.31
CA LEU A 797 13.25 -15.74 -20.72
C LEU A 797 12.02 -14.92 -20.30
N VAL A 798 12.24 -13.87 -19.52
CA VAL A 798 11.23 -12.91 -19.09
C VAL A 798 10.84 -12.03 -20.26
N LEU A 799 9.59 -12.16 -20.72
CA LEU A 799 9.05 -11.43 -21.86
C LEU A 799 8.37 -10.14 -21.42
N GLY A 800 7.74 -10.13 -20.25
CA GLY A 800 7.06 -8.97 -19.69
C GLY A 800 7.01 -9.04 -18.16
N LEU A 801 6.56 -7.97 -17.54
CA LEU A 801 6.40 -7.84 -16.09
C LEU A 801 4.99 -7.35 -15.78
N GLY A 802 4.47 -7.71 -14.61
CA GLY A 802 3.10 -7.39 -14.21
C GLY A 802 2.05 -8.44 -14.60
N ASP A 803 2.44 -9.70 -14.81
CA ASP A 803 1.52 -10.85 -15.00
C ASP A 803 1.59 -11.79 -13.77
N VAL A 804 0.83 -11.57 -12.69
CA VAL A 804 0.01 -10.38 -12.45
C VAL A 804 0.54 -9.58 -11.26
N TYR A 805 0.65 -8.26 -11.46
CA TYR A 805 1.10 -7.24 -10.50
C TYR A 805 2.58 -7.28 -10.07
N LEU A 806 3.07 -6.11 -9.63
CA LEU A 806 4.30 -5.91 -8.83
C LEU A 806 5.54 -6.66 -9.32
N GLY A 807 5.86 -6.55 -10.61
CA GLY A 807 7.05 -7.15 -11.21
C GLY A 807 6.96 -8.66 -11.40
N ALA A 808 5.77 -9.26 -11.25
CA ALA A 808 5.54 -10.67 -11.59
C ALA A 808 5.89 -10.91 -13.07
N PRO A 809 6.80 -11.83 -13.39
CA PRO A 809 7.21 -12.06 -14.76
C PRO A 809 6.17 -12.86 -15.52
N VAL A 810 6.01 -12.57 -16.82
CA VAL A 810 5.59 -13.58 -17.79
C VAL A 810 6.84 -14.06 -18.52
N ALA A 811 7.19 -15.33 -18.34
CA ALA A 811 8.41 -15.91 -18.88
C ALA A 811 8.12 -17.19 -19.66
N THR A 812 8.99 -17.57 -20.59
CA THR A 812 8.87 -18.85 -21.31
C THR A 812 10.24 -19.51 -21.49
N PRO A 813 10.33 -20.85 -21.45
CA PRO A 813 11.57 -21.55 -21.77
C PRO A 813 12.11 -21.18 -23.16
N LEU A 814 13.42 -20.89 -23.20
CA LEU A 814 14.14 -20.69 -24.45
C LEU A 814 14.08 -21.93 -25.34
N ASP A 815 14.38 -23.11 -24.80
CA ASP A 815 14.21 -24.37 -25.50
C ASP A 815 12.72 -24.73 -25.64
N PRO A 816 12.15 -24.80 -26.86
CA PRO A 816 10.75 -25.15 -27.03
C PRO A 816 10.36 -26.53 -26.46
N ARG A 817 11.33 -27.45 -26.30
CA ARG A 817 11.12 -28.77 -25.70
C ARG A 817 10.89 -28.72 -24.18
N HIS A 818 11.21 -27.59 -23.54
CA HIS A 818 10.96 -27.36 -22.12
C HIS A 818 9.64 -26.62 -21.85
N ARG A 819 8.90 -26.22 -22.90
CA ARG A 819 7.61 -25.53 -22.76
C ARG A 819 6.52 -26.51 -22.36
N LEU A 820 6.37 -26.71 -21.06
CA LEU A 820 5.23 -27.44 -20.49
C LEU A 820 3.95 -26.62 -20.74
N VAL A 821 3.02 -27.20 -21.50
CA VAL A 821 1.75 -26.54 -21.84
C VAL A 821 0.68 -26.96 -20.84
N THR A 822 -0.04 -25.99 -20.28
CA THR A 822 -1.12 -26.22 -19.30
C THR A 822 -2.34 -25.36 -19.62
N THR A 823 -3.47 -25.63 -18.94
CA THR A 823 -4.57 -24.65 -18.89
C THR A 823 -4.42 -23.74 -17.67
N LYS A 824 -4.90 -22.50 -17.79
CA LYS A 824 -5.23 -21.66 -16.63
C LYS A 824 -6.44 -22.29 -15.88
N TYR A 825 -6.56 -22.03 -14.58
CA TYR A 825 -7.68 -22.42 -13.73
C TYR A 825 -9.00 -21.87 -14.27
N ASN A 826 -10.08 -22.63 -14.13
CA ASN A 826 -11.42 -22.22 -14.51
C ASN A 826 -12.48 -22.66 -13.47
N PRO A 827 -13.07 -21.72 -12.68
CA PRO A 827 -12.66 -20.31 -12.56
C PRO A 827 -11.30 -20.17 -11.85
N ALA A 828 -10.68 -18.98 -11.93
CA ALA A 828 -9.40 -18.69 -11.27
C ALA A 828 -9.47 -18.81 -9.74
N ARG A 829 -8.33 -19.00 -9.07
CA ARG A 829 -8.27 -18.98 -7.60
C ARG A 829 -8.53 -17.58 -7.07
N THR A 830 -9.24 -17.50 -5.95
CA THR A 830 -9.42 -16.27 -5.17
C THR A 830 -8.20 -15.93 -4.32
N TRP A 831 -7.37 -16.92 -3.99
CA TRP A 831 -6.18 -16.75 -3.15
C TRP A 831 -4.97 -17.57 -3.66
N THR A 832 -3.82 -16.91 -3.72
CA THR A 832 -2.51 -17.44 -4.09
C THR A 832 -1.48 -16.83 -3.15
N ALA A 833 -0.61 -17.66 -2.58
CA ALA A 833 0.46 -17.18 -1.73
C ALA A 833 1.50 -16.38 -2.53
N GLU A 834 2.05 -15.34 -1.91
CA GLU A 834 3.11 -14.52 -2.48
C GLU A 834 4.32 -15.37 -2.95
N ASN A 835 4.81 -15.05 -4.15
CA ASN A 835 5.90 -15.68 -4.89
C ASN A 835 5.75 -17.19 -5.14
N SER A 836 4.50 -17.65 -5.14
CA SER A 836 4.18 -18.94 -5.77
C SER A 836 4.61 -18.90 -7.23
N VAL A 837 5.12 -20.03 -7.73
CA VAL A 837 5.55 -20.19 -9.11
C VAL A 837 4.54 -21.09 -9.81
N GLY A 838 4.05 -20.65 -10.97
CA GLY A 838 3.06 -21.40 -11.73
C GLY A 838 3.27 -21.36 -13.23
N ILE A 839 2.65 -22.30 -13.93
CA ILE A 839 2.67 -22.45 -15.38
C ILE A 839 1.24 -22.36 -15.92
N GLY A 840 1.00 -21.50 -16.91
CA GLY A 840 -0.29 -21.26 -17.56
C GLY A 840 -0.09 -21.11 -19.06
N GLY A 841 -0.74 -21.94 -19.87
CA GLY A 841 -0.36 -22.05 -21.28
C GLY A 841 1.08 -22.53 -21.38
N ALA A 842 1.90 -21.89 -22.20
CA ALA A 842 3.35 -22.12 -22.31
C ALA A 842 4.20 -21.14 -21.48
N TYR A 843 3.58 -20.43 -20.53
CA TYR A 843 4.20 -19.36 -19.75
C TYR A 843 4.37 -19.73 -18.29
N LEU A 844 5.45 -19.20 -17.70
CA LEU A 844 5.76 -19.24 -16.29
C LEU A 844 5.52 -17.86 -15.67
N CYS A 845 4.93 -17.87 -14.47
CA CYS A 845 4.70 -16.70 -13.62
C CYS A 845 5.28 -16.92 -12.22
N VAL A 846 5.76 -15.83 -11.60
CA VAL A 846 6.02 -15.75 -10.16
C VAL A 846 5.15 -14.66 -9.56
N TYR A 847 4.17 -15.03 -8.73
CA TYR A 847 3.20 -14.07 -8.18
C TYR A 847 3.89 -13.03 -7.28
N GLY A 848 3.89 -11.74 -7.65
CA GLY A 848 4.63 -10.70 -6.93
C GLY A 848 4.06 -10.37 -5.55
N MET A 849 2.80 -10.70 -5.31
CA MET A 849 2.03 -10.45 -4.08
C MET A 849 1.03 -11.59 -3.83
N GLU A 850 0.45 -11.59 -2.65
CA GLU A 850 -0.71 -12.43 -2.31
C GLU A 850 -1.97 -11.91 -3.03
N GLY A 851 -2.74 -12.78 -3.67
CA GLY A 851 -3.93 -12.36 -4.43
C GLY A 851 -4.54 -13.46 -5.31
N PRO A 852 -5.46 -13.12 -6.22
CA PRO A 852 -6.04 -14.09 -7.16
C PRO A 852 -5.01 -14.62 -8.16
N GLY A 853 -5.24 -15.81 -8.73
CA GLY A 853 -4.30 -16.40 -9.67
C GLY A 853 -4.86 -17.57 -10.49
N GLY A 854 -4.42 -17.67 -11.74
CA GLY A 854 -4.90 -18.67 -12.70
C GLY A 854 -3.89 -19.78 -13.07
N TYR A 855 -2.62 -19.67 -12.73
CA TYR A 855 -1.58 -20.58 -13.24
C TYR A 855 -1.48 -21.85 -12.39
N GLN A 856 -1.06 -22.97 -12.99
CA GLN A 856 -0.86 -24.25 -12.32
C GLN A 856 0.43 -24.25 -11.49
N PHE A 857 0.38 -24.55 -10.20
CA PHE A 857 1.56 -24.44 -9.34
C PHE A 857 2.62 -25.52 -9.58
N VAL A 858 3.89 -25.13 -9.43
CA VAL A 858 5.05 -26.03 -9.36
C VAL A 858 5.83 -25.88 -8.05
N GLY A 859 5.73 -24.74 -7.37
CA GLY A 859 6.46 -24.48 -6.12
C GLY A 859 6.39 -23.02 -5.69
N ARG A 860 7.31 -22.60 -4.82
CA ARG A 860 7.44 -21.22 -4.35
C ARG A 860 8.89 -20.76 -4.32
N THR A 861 9.12 -19.48 -4.58
CA THR A 861 10.46 -18.86 -4.57
C THR A 861 10.54 -17.68 -3.61
N LEU A 862 11.61 -16.89 -3.70
CA LEU A 862 11.86 -15.69 -2.92
C LEU A 862 11.11 -14.47 -3.49
N GLN A 863 11.27 -13.31 -2.85
CA GLN A 863 10.55 -12.09 -3.15
C GLN A 863 10.95 -11.46 -4.49
N MET A 864 9.96 -11.26 -5.36
CA MET A 864 10.12 -10.48 -6.60
C MET A 864 10.06 -8.97 -6.34
N TRP A 865 9.53 -8.56 -5.19
CA TRP A 865 9.28 -7.18 -4.82
C TRP A 865 9.82 -6.85 -3.43
N ASN A 866 10.47 -5.69 -3.28
CA ASN A 866 10.91 -5.14 -2.00
C ASN A 866 10.39 -3.72 -1.83
N THR A 867 9.32 -3.59 -1.04
CA THR A 867 8.56 -2.34 -0.91
C THR A 867 9.38 -1.18 -0.36
N TYR A 868 10.27 -1.43 0.62
CA TYR A 868 10.86 -0.33 1.40
C TYR A 868 12.37 -0.22 1.29
N ARG A 869 13.08 -1.31 1.03
CA ARG A 869 14.54 -1.38 1.16
C ARG A 869 15.19 -1.41 -0.20
N GLN A 870 16.31 -0.68 -0.29
CA GLN A 870 17.26 -0.87 -1.36
C GLN A 870 18.38 -1.80 -0.88
N THR A 871 18.78 -2.69 -1.77
CA THR A 871 19.81 -3.71 -1.52
C THR A 871 20.63 -3.87 -2.81
N GLU A 872 21.62 -4.76 -2.83
CA GLU A 872 22.36 -5.06 -4.07
C GLU A 872 21.45 -5.51 -5.24
N ASN A 873 20.27 -6.08 -4.95
CA ASN A 873 19.34 -6.61 -5.96
C ASN A 873 18.15 -5.67 -6.23
N PHE A 874 17.91 -4.67 -5.37
CA PHE A 874 16.84 -3.68 -5.47
C PHE A 874 17.47 -2.29 -5.44
N VAL A 875 17.76 -1.72 -6.61
CA VAL A 875 18.58 -0.51 -6.79
C VAL A 875 17.82 0.58 -7.53
N ASP A 876 18.33 1.80 -7.50
CA ASP A 876 17.81 2.96 -8.24
C ASP A 876 16.34 3.30 -7.94
N GLY A 877 15.87 3.01 -6.73
CA GLY A 877 14.48 3.22 -6.35
C GLY A 877 13.50 2.21 -6.94
N LYS A 878 13.99 1.15 -7.58
CA LYS A 878 13.16 0.11 -8.21
C LYS A 878 12.89 -1.02 -7.21
N PRO A 879 11.65 -1.21 -6.75
CA PRO A 879 11.29 -2.28 -5.84
C PRO A 879 11.16 -3.66 -6.51
N TRP A 880 11.24 -3.78 -7.83
CA TRP A 880 11.12 -5.07 -8.54
C TRP A 880 12.49 -5.69 -8.88
N LEU A 881 12.59 -7.01 -8.78
CA LEU A 881 13.83 -7.76 -8.98
C LEU A 881 14.19 -7.97 -10.46
N LEU A 882 13.21 -8.43 -11.24
CA LEU A 882 13.41 -8.92 -12.61
C LEU A 882 13.28 -7.79 -13.64
N ARG A 883 13.95 -7.96 -14.78
CA ARG A 883 13.95 -7.02 -15.92
C ARG A 883 13.52 -7.75 -17.19
N PHE A 884 13.08 -7.00 -18.20
CA PHE A 884 12.84 -7.59 -19.52
C PHE A 884 14.09 -8.30 -20.04
N PHE A 885 13.89 -9.50 -20.58
CA PHE A 885 14.93 -10.39 -21.08
C PHE A 885 15.91 -10.94 -20.04
N ASP A 886 15.64 -10.80 -18.75
CA ASP A 886 16.28 -11.69 -17.77
C ASP A 886 15.92 -13.14 -18.08
N GLN A 887 16.81 -14.05 -17.70
CA GLN A 887 16.59 -15.48 -17.74
C GLN A 887 16.51 -16.01 -16.32
N ILE A 888 15.37 -16.59 -15.96
CA ILE A 888 15.21 -17.26 -14.68
C ILE A 888 15.73 -18.68 -14.82
N ARG A 889 16.56 -19.11 -13.86
CA ARG A 889 16.92 -20.52 -13.66
C ARG A 889 16.66 -20.90 -12.22
N PHE A 890 15.98 -22.01 -12.00
CA PHE A 890 15.70 -22.48 -10.65
C PHE A 890 16.77 -23.45 -10.15
N TYR A 891 16.98 -23.47 -8.85
CA TYR A 891 17.68 -24.56 -8.16
C TYR A 891 16.89 -25.00 -6.93
N PRO A 892 16.92 -26.30 -6.58
CA PRO A 892 16.06 -26.83 -5.53
C PRO A 892 16.54 -26.40 -4.14
N VAL A 893 15.58 -26.05 -3.27
CA VAL A 893 15.79 -25.83 -1.82
C VAL A 893 14.65 -26.46 -1.03
N GLY A 894 14.87 -26.72 0.27
CA GLY A 894 13.79 -27.15 1.16
C GLY A 894 12.85 -26.01 1.56
N ALA A 895 11.60 -26.31 1.94
CA ALA A 895 10.63 -25.30 2.35
C ALA A 895 11.11 -24.45 3.55
N SER A 896 11.73 -25.08 4.57
CA SER A 896 12.29 -24.37 5.72
C SER A 896 13.51 -23.51 5.36
N GLU A 897 14.33 -23.98 4.43
CA GLU A 897 15.47 -23.22 3.90
C GLU A 897 14.99 -21.99 3.12
N LEU A 898 13.97 -22.15 2.28
CA LEU A 898 13.37 -21.05 1.53
C LEU A 898 12.86 -19.95 2.46
N LEU A 899 12.23 -20.29 3.58
CA LEU A 899 11.77 -19.28 4.56
C LEU A 899 12.93 -18.47 5.15
N GLN A 900 14.07 -19.11 5.45
CA GLN A 900 15.27 -18.40 5.93
C GLN A 900 15.87 -17.50 4.85
N ILE A 901 15.88 -17.95 3.59
CA ILE A 901 16.32 -17.15 2.45
C ILE A 901 15.42 -15.92 2.30
N ARG A 902 14.10 -16.13 2.32
CA ARG A 902 13.08 -15.08 2.19
C ARG A 902 13.21 -13.99 3.25
N GLU A 903 13.53 -14.35 4.49
CA GLU A 903 13.78 -13.39 5.57
C GLU A 903 15.06 -12.58 5.30
N LYS A 904 16.19 -13.26 5.02
CA LYS A 904 17.49 -12.61 4.83
C LYS A 904 17.55 -11.74 3.57
N PHE A 905 16.88 -12.15 2.50
CA PHE A 905 16.95 -11.52 1.18
C PHE A 905 16.43 -10.08 1.18
N LEU A 906 15.31 -9.81 1.84
CA LEU A 906 14.73 -8.47 1.93
C LEU A 906 15.65 -7.45 2.65
N HIS A 907 16.53 -7.93 3.52
CA HIS A 907 17.53 -7.13 4.24
C HIS A 907 18.91 -7.10 3.56
N GLY A 908 19.05 -7.64 2.35
CA GLY A 908 20.34 -7.72 1.64
C GLY A 908 21.35 -8.68 2.29
N LYS A 909 20.89 -9.59 3.17
CA LYS A 909 21.73 -10.59 3.86
C LYS A 909 21.77 -11.94 3.15
N TYR A 910 21.23 -12.02 1.93
CA TYR A 910 21.28 -13.18 1.06
C TYR A 910 21.68 -12.74 -0.35
N LYS A 911 22.79 -13.31 -0.85
CA LYS A 911 23.35 -12.95 -2.14
C LYS A 911 22.81 -13.86 -3.24
N LEU A 912 22.19 -13.27 -4.27
CA LEU A 912 21.78 -14.02 -5.45
C LEU A 912 22.94 -14.21 -6.42
N LYS A 913 22.96 -15.38 -7.06
CA LYS A 913 23.84 -15.62 -8.20
C LYS A 913 23.18 -15.01 -9.43
N ILE A 914 23.78 -13.94 -9.94
CA ILE A 914 23.37 -13.27 -11.18
C ILE A 914 24.55 -13.28 -12.14
N GLU A 915 24.34 -13.84 -13.33
CA GLU A 915 25.32 -13.83 -14.42
C GLU A 915 24.88 -12.82 -15.47
N HIS A 916 25.82 -12.10 -16.07
CA HIS A 916 25.54 -11.11 -17.11
C HIS A 916 25.98 -11.65 -18.47
N GLU A 917 25.09 -11.61 -19.45
CA GLU A 917 25.38 -12.00 -20.82
C GLU A 917 24.64 -11.13 -21.85
N THR A 918 24.92 -11.40 -23.12
CA THR A 918 24.22 -10.78 -24.25
C THR A 918 23.39 -11.86 -24.94
N PHE A 919 22.07 -11.71 -24.92
CA PHE A 919 21.18 -12.58 -25.67
C PHE A 919 21.15 -12.13 -27.13
N SER A 920 21.48 -13.04 -28.04
CA SER A 920 21.54 -12.79 -29.49
C SER A 920 20.43 -13.57 -30.19
N LEU A 921 19.49 -12.85 -30.81
CA LEU A 921 18.36 -13.48 -31.48
C LEU A 921 18.81 -14.33 -32.67
N LYS A 922 19.85 -13.91 -33.37
CA LYS A 922 20.52 -14.71 -34.42
C LYS A 922 20.95 -16.08 -33.92
N ARG A 923 21.65 -16.13 -32.79
CA ARG A 923 22.13 -17.40 -32.20
C ARG A 923 20.96 -18.28 -31.79
N TYR A 924 19.91 -17.68 -31.22
CA TYR A 924 18.69 -18.40 -30.87
C TYR A 924 17.98 -18.99 -32.10
N ASN A 925 17.83 -18.23 -33.17
CA ASN A 925 17.23 -18.73 -34.42
C ASN A 925 18.10 -19.83 -35.07
N CYS A 926 19.43 -19.73 -35.01
CA CYS A 926 20.33 -20.82 -35.43
C CYS A 926 20.14 -22.09 -34.58
N PHE A 927 19.95 -21.94 -33.26
CA PHE A 927 19.64 -23.05 -32.35
C PHE A 927 18.31 -23.72 -32.73
N LEU A 928 17.25 -22.93 -32.99
CA LEU A 928 15.97 -23.48 -33.43
C LEU A 928 16.10 -24.28 -34.73
N ALA A 929 16.81 -23.73 -35.72
CA ALA A 929 17.02 -24.42 -37.00
C ALA A 929 17.84 -25.72 -36.85
N ALA A 930 18.84 -25.74 -35.96
CA ALA A 930 19.66 -26.92 -35.70
C ALA A 930 18.91 -28.06 -34.99
N HIS A 931 17.79 -27.75 -34.31
CA HIS A 931 16.99 -28.70 -33.54
C HIS A 931 15.54 -28.82 -34.03
N ASP A 932 15.25 -28.40 -35.26
CA ASP A 932 13.89 -28.31 -35.78
C ASP A 932 13.15 -29.65 -35.74
N GLU A 933 13.80 -30.75 -36.15
CA GLU A 933 13.23 -32.10 -36.11
C GLU A 933 12.88 -32.54 -34.68
N ASP A 934 13.78 -32.34 -33.71
CA ASP A 934 13.56 -32.68 -32.30
C ASP A 934 12.41 -31.87 -31.70
N ILE A 935 12.37 -30.56 -31.98
CA ILE A 935 11.35 -29.63 -31.50
C ILE A 935 9.98 -30.01 -32.10
N ALA A 936 9.93 -30.30 -33.40
CA ALA A 936 8.72 -30.73 -34.08
C ALA A 936 8.20 -32.05 -33.50
N GLY A 937 9.07 -33.04 -33.30
CA GLY A 937 8.72 -34.32 -32.69
C GLY A 937 8.12 -34.17 -31.28
N PHE A 938 8.74 -33.34 -30.44
CA PHE A 938 8.22 -33.03 -29.10
C PHE A 938 6.82 -32.39 -29.16
N ARG A 939 6.64 -31.37 -30.02
CA ARG A 939 5.35 -30.66 -30.18
C ARG A 939 4.23 -31.56 -30.67
N VAL A 940 4.53 -32.52 -31.56
CA VAL A 940 3.52 -33.48 -32.06
C VAL A 940 3.05 -34.39 -30.92
N LYS A 941 3.98 -34.96 -30.13
CA LYS A 941 3.65 -35.80 -28.97
C LYS A 941 2.82 -35.03 -27.92
N GLN A 942 3.25 -33.81 -27.61
CA GLN A 942 2.56 -32.94 -26.65
C GLN A 942 1.13 -32.61 -27.12
N ARG A 943 0.95 -32.16 -28.37
CA ARG A 943 -0.37 -31.83 -28.92
C ARG A 943 -1.32 -33.02 -28.93
N ALA A 944 -0.84 -34.20 -29.33
CA ALA A 944 -1.65 -35.41 -29.31
C ALA A 944 -2.12 -35.77 -27.90
N THR A 945 -1.25 -35.62 -26.90
CA THR A 945 -1.58 -35.92 -25.50
C THR A 945 -2.52 -34.89 -24.90
N PHE A 946 -2.29 -33.62 -25.21
CA PHE A 946 -3.15 -32.51 -24.80
C PHE A 946 -4.57 -32.68 -25.33
N GLU A 947 -4.72 -33.02 -26.62
CA GLU A 947 -6.02 -33.25 -27.24
C GLU A 947 -6.73 -34.48 -26.63
N ALA A 948 -5.98 -35.56 -26.36
CA ALA A 948 -6.53 -36.73 -25.66
C ALA A 948 -7.00 -36.39 -24.23
N GLU A 949 -6.27 -35.55 -23.49
CA GLU A 949 -6.69 -35.08 -22.17
C GLU A 949 -7.95 -34.21 -22.24
N ARG A 950 -8.03 -33.30 -23.21
CA ARG A 950 -9.22 -32.46 -23.44
C ARG A 950 -10.46 -33.33 -23.72
N GLN A 951 -10.34 -34.32 -24.60
CA GLN A 951 -11.44 -35.24 -24.92
C GLN A 951 -11.91 -36.04 -23.70
N ARG A 952 -11.00 -36.42 -22.78
CA ARG A 952 -11.37 -37.05 -21.51
C ARG A 952 -12.24 -36.13 -20.65
N TRP A 953 -11.92 -34.84 -20.58
CA TRP A 953 -12.71 -33.87 -19.80
C TRP A 953 -14.08 -33.63 -20.40
N GLU A 954 -14.16 -33.59 -21.73
CA GLU A 954 -15.43 -33.50 -22.45
C GLU A 954 -16.32 -34.69 -22.14
N ALA A 955 -15.78 -35.90 -22.25
CA ALA A 955 -16.51 -37.13 -21.93
C ALA A 955 -16.93 -37.21 -20.45
N ALA A 956 -16.17 -36.61 -19.54
CA ALA A 956 -16.46 -36.57 -18.11
C ALA A 956 -17.40 -35.41 -17.70
N GLY A 957 -17.79 -34.53 -18.63
CA GLY A 957 -18.61 -33.35 -18.34
C GLY A 957 -17.86 -32.26 -17.56
N GLN A 958 -16.54 -32.32 -17.47
CA GLN A 958 -15.70 -31.43 -16.66
C GLN A 958 -15.29 -30.13 -17.39
N LEU A 959 -15.69 -29.96 -18.66
CA LEU A 959 -15.47 -28.71 -19.41
C LEU A 959 -16.44 -27.59 -19.00
N ALA A 960 -17.65 -27.94 -18.56
CA ALA A 960 -18.66 -26.97 -18.13
C ALA A 960 -18.45 -26.56 -16.66
N VAL A 961 -18.48 -25.26 -16.39
CA VAL A 961 -18.55 -24.74 -15.01
C VAL A 961 -19.99 -24.92 -14.53
N ALA A 962 -20.18 -25.44 -13.32
CA ALA A 962 -21.51 -25.48 -12.70
C ALA A 962 -22.06 -24.03 -12.61
N PRO A 963 -23.32 -23.77 -13.00
CA PRO A 963 -23.88 -22.42 -12.91
C PRO A 963 -23.82 -21.94 -11.45
N GLU A 964 -23.45 -20.67 -11.25
CA GLU A 964 -23.56 -20.04 -9.94
C GLU A 964 -25.04 -20.12 -9.50
N PRO A 965 -25.32 -20.46 -8.23
CA PRO A 965 -26.69 -20.53 -7.74
C PRO A 965 -27.36 -19.16 -7.89
N GLU A 966 -28.49 -19.09 -8.60
CA GLU A 966 -29.27 -17.86 -8.72
C GLU A 966 -29.80 -17.43 -7.35
N THR A 967 -29.79 -16.11 -7.08
CA THR A 967 -30.46 -15.53 -5.90
C THR A 967 -31.97 -15.77 -6.00
N ASP A 968 -32.55 -16.44 -5.00
CA ASP A 968 -34.00 -16.54 -4.84
C ASP A 968 -34.56 -15.15 -4.44
N PRO A 969 -35.35 -14.47 -5.29
CA PRO A 969 -35.88 -13.14 -4.99
C PRO A 969 -36.88 -13.11 -3.81
N SER A 970 -37.37 -14.27 -3.36
CA SER A 970 -38.40 -14.36 -2.32
C SER A 970 -37.90 -14.20 -0.88
N ALA A 971 -36.59 -14.09 -0.64
CA ALA A 971 -36.01 -13.99 0.71
C ALA A 971 -36.08 -12.58 1.36
N SER A 972 -36.78 -11.64 0.75
CA SER A 972 -36.84 -10.22 1.15
C SER A 972 -37.96 -9.87 2.15
N GLN A 973 -38.68 -10.85 2.70
CA GLN A 973 -39.62 -10.60 3.80
C GLN A 973 -38.86 -10.49 5.13
N ALA A 974 -38.72 -9.27 5.64
CA ALA A 974 -38.23 -9.04 6.99
C ALA A 974 -39.19 -9.71 7.99
N PRO A 975 -38.72 -10.59 8.89
CA PRO A 975 -39.56 -11.17 9.92
C PRO A 975 -40.08 -10.05 10.85
N GLU A 976 -41.35 -10.11 11.27
CA GLU A 976 -41.86 -9.22 12.33
C GLU A 976 -41.10 -9.51 13.63
N LEU A 977 -40.38 -8.51 14.13
CA LEU A 977 -39.57 -8.65 15.33
C LEU A 977 -40.37 -8.29 16.59
N PRO A 978 -40.32 -9.11 17.65
CA PRO A 978 -40.84 -8.74 18.97
C PRO A 978 -40.20 -7.46 19.53
N ALA A 979 -40.92 -6.73 20.37
CA ALA A 979 -40.37 -5.57 21.07
C ALA A 979 -39.19 -5.98 21.97
N GLY A 980 -38.04 -5.30 21.81
CA GLY A 980 -36.80 -5.60 22.55
C GLY A 980 -35.76 -6.40 21.76
N TRP A 981 -36.08 -6.83 20.52
CA TRP A 981 -35.13 -7.49 19.62
C TRP A 981 -34.59 -6.51 18.57
N GLU A 982 -33.29 -6.54 18.34
CA GLU A 982 -32.58 -5.74 17.34
C GLU A 982 -32.20 -6.63 16.14
N ALA A 983 -32.62 -6.22 14.93
CA ALA A 983 -32.24 -6.92 13.70
C ALA A 983 -30.80 -6.58 13.31
N VAL A 984 -30.04 -7.60 12.91
CA VAL A 984 -28.75 -7.42 12.25
C VAL A 984 -28.90 -7.86 10.80
N ALA A 985 -28.92 -6.88 9.90
CA ALA A 985 -29.08 -7.10 8.47
C ALA A 985 -27.73 -7.08 7.73
N ALA A 986 -27.68 -7.75 6.58
CA ALA A 986 -26.55 -7.68 5.67
C ALA A 986 -26.39 -6.25 5.14
N GLU A 987 -25.24 -5.63 5.38
CA GLU A 987 -24.96 -4.27 4.86
C GLU A 987 -24.68 -4.28 3.34
N VAL A 988 -24.25 -5.42 2.81
CA VAL A 988 -23.83 -5.63 1.43
C VAL A 988 -24.41 -6.94 0.88
N PRO A 989 -24.73 -7.03 -0.41
CA PRO A 989 -25.09 -8.30 -1.02
C PRO A 989 -23.83 -9.17 -1.17
N GLY A 990 -23.93 -10.49 -1.02
CA GLY A 990 -22.79 -11.40 -1.10
C GLY A 990 -23.15 -12.85 -0.82
N SER A 991 -22.18 -13.66 -0.42
CA SER A 991 -22.38 -15.02 0.08
C SER A 991 -22.08 -15.07 1.58
N MET A 992 -22.91 -15.73 2.38
CA MET A 992 -22.61 -15.97 3.80
C MET A 992 -21.46 -16.98 3.89
N TRP A 993 -20.25 -16.50 4.11
CA TRP A 993 -19.07 -17.35 4.20
C TRP A 993 -19.05 -18.18 5.47
N LYS A 994 -19.35 -17.54 6.61
CA LYS A 994 -19.27 -18.18 7.92
C LYS A 994 -20.29 -17.63 8.90
N VAL A 995 -20.88 -18.50 9.70
CA VAL A 995 -21.74 -18.13 10.84
C VAL A 995 -20.98 -18.45 12.12
N ASP A 996 -20.60 -17.42 12.89
CA ASP A 996 -19.75 -17.60 14.08
C ASP A 996 -20.54 -17.86 15.37
N VAL A 997 -21.84 -17.56 15.37
CA VAL A 997 -22.70 -17.67 16.56
C VAL A 997 -23.94 -18.50 16.28
N ALA A 998 -24.41 -19.21 17.31
CA ALA A 998 -25.67 -19.93 17.28
C ALA A 998 -26.76 -19.18 18.06
N LYS A 999 -28.03 -19.50 17.78
CA LYS A 999 -29.17 -19.08 18.58
C LYS A 999 -28.94 -19.42 20.07
N GLY A 1000 -29.19 -18.45 20.95
CA GLY A 1000 -28.97 -18.52 22.40
C GLY A 1000 -27.58 -18.07 22.87
N ALA A 1001 -26.65 -17.72 21.97
CA ALA A 1001 -25.33 -17.22 22.35
C ALA A 1001 -25.41 -15.79 22.93
N ARG A 1002 -24.72 -15.53 24.04
CA ARG A 1002 -24.51 -14.15 24.52
C ARG A 1002 -23.45 -13.46 23.66
N VAL A 1003 -23.74 -12.22 23.26
CA VAL A 1003 -22.86 -11.39 22.45
C VAL A 1003 -22.73 -9.99 23.03
N THR A 1004 -21.57 -9.37 22.89
CA THR A 1004 -21.37 -7.96 23.24
C THR A 1004 -21.55 -7.06 22.01
N ALA A 1005 -21.87 -5.79 22.22
CA ALA A 1005 -21.83 -4.80 21.15
C ALA A 1005 -20.45 -4.81 20.45
N GLY A 1006 -20.45 -4.84 19.12
CA GLY A 1006 -19.27 -4.98 18.28
C GLY A 1006 -18.75 -6.42 18.09
N GLN A 1007 -19.30 -7.42 18.78
CA GLN A 1007 -18.89 -8.82 18.59
C GLN A 1007 -19.32 -9.34 17.22
N ARG A 1008 -18.43 -10.10 16.54
CA ARG A 1008 -18.71 -10.69 15.24
C ARG A 1008 -19.71 -11.85 15.36
N LEU A 1009 -20.75 -11.80 14.53
CA LEU A 1009 -21.83 -12.79 14.42
C LEU A 1009 -21.62 -13.71 13.21
N GLY A 1010 -21.04 -13.21 12.13
CA GLY A 1010 -20.73 -13.98 10.93
C GLY A 1010 -19.86 -13.19 9.95
N ILE A 1011 -19.62 -13.77 8.78
CA ILE A 1011 -18.80 -13.19 7.71
C ILE A 1011 -19.56 -13.31 6.39
N ILE A 1012 -19.75 -12.19 5.70
CA ILE A 1012 -20.23 -12.15 4.31
C ILE A 1012 -19.01 -12.03 3.41
N GLU A 1013 -18.87 -12.91 2.42
CA GLU A 1013 -17.97 -12.70 1.29
C GLU A 1013 -18.68 -11.81 0.26
N SER A 1014 -18.17 -10.59 0.07
CA SER A 1014 -18.67 -9.64 -0.92
C SER A 1014 -17.54 -8.72 -1.37
N MET A 1015 -17.58 -8.25 -2.61
CA MET A 1015 -16.52 -7.41 -3.19
C MET A 1015 -15.12 -8.04 -3.05
N LYS A 1016 -15.01 -9.38 -3.19
CA LYS A 1016 -13.77 -10.17 -2.98
C LYS A 1016 -13.15 -10.03 -1.57
N MET A 1017 -13.93 -9.63 -0.58
CA MET A 1017 -13.50 -9.41 0.79
C MET A 1017 -14.38 -10.17 1.78
N GLU A 1018 -13.78 -10.54 2.91
CA GLU A 1018 -14.51 -10.99 4.10
C GLU A 1018 -15.02 -9.78 4.89
N ILE A 1019 -16.34 -9.59 4.96
CA ILE A 1019 -16.99 -8.48 5.65
C ILE A 1019 -17.65 -9.00 6.93
N PRO A 1020 -17.15 -8.60 8.12
CA PRO A 1020 -17.70 -9.08 9.37
C PRO A 1020 -19.08 -8.47 9.63
N VAL A 1021 -20.06 -9.31 9.92
CA VAL A 1021 -21.36 -8.89 10.45
C VAL A 1021 -21.23 -8.83 11.96
N THR A 1022 -21.43 -7.65 12.56
CA THR A 1022 -21.22 -7.45 14.01
C THR A 1022 -22.52 -7.11 14.73
N SER A 1023 -22.59 -7.44 16.02
CA SER A 1023 -23.74 -7.10 16.85
C SER A 1023 -23.77 -5.59 17.14
N PRO A 1024 -24.87 -4.88 16.88
CA PRO A 1024 -25.00 -3.46 17.23
C PRO A 1024 -25.14 -3.23 18.75
N CYS A 1025 -25.58 -4.23 19.50
CA CYS A 1025 -25.87 -4.16 20.93
C CYS A 1025 -25.31 -5.38 21.69
N THR A 1026 -25.27 -5.27 23.03
CA THR A 1026 -25.00 -6.42 23.92
C THR A 1026 -26.32 -7.12 24.21
N GLY A 1027 -26.36 -8.45 24.10
CA GLY A 1027 -27.60 -9.22 24.27
C GLY A 1027 -27.42 -10.71 24.03
N THR A 1028 -28.54 -11.41 23.78
CA THR A 1028 -28.54 -12.84 23.41
C THR A 1028 -29.04 -13.01 21.98
N VAL A 1029 -28.33 -13.77 21.14
CA VAL A 1029 -28.76 -14.05 19.75
C VAL A 1029 -30.09 -14.81 19.78
N ALA A 1030 -31.17 -14.14 19.41
CA ALA A 1030 -32.52 -14.66 19.45
C ALA A 1030 -32.82 -15.62 18.28
N ASP A 1031 -32.27 -15.33 17.09
CA ASP A 1031 -32.35 -16.22 15.94
C ASP A 1031 -31.27 -15.96 14.88
N VAL A 1032 -31.07 -16.94 14.00
CA VAL A 1032 -30.13 -16.89 12.86
C VAL A 1032 -30.89 -17.32 11.59
N PHE A 1033 -31.05 -16.39 10.64
CA PHE A 1033 -31.90 -16.56 9.45
C PHE A 1033 -31.12 -16.95 8.19
N VAL A 1034 -29.83 -17.28 8.32
CA VAL A 1034 -28.93 -17.53 7.20
C VAL A 1034 -28.06 -18.76 7.48
N ALA A 1035 -27.63 -19.43 6.41
CA ALA A 1035 -26.71 -20.56 6.46
C ALA A 1035 -25.44 -20.28 5.64
N GLU A 1036 -24.34 -20.94 6.00
CA GLU A 1036 -23.08 -20.84 5.26
C GLU A 1036 -23.25 -21.29 3.80
N GLY A 1037 -22.57 -20.60 2.88
CA GLY A 1037 -22.65 -20.80 1.43
C GLY A 1037 -23.91 -20.24 0.76
N LYS A 1038 -24.86 -19.63 1.50
CA LYS A 1038 -26.07 -19.03 0.91
C LYS A 1038 -25.85 -17.58 0.51
N LEU A 1039 -26.39 -17.19 -0.65
CA LEU A 1039 -26.40 -15.80 -1.09
C LEU A 1039 -27.29 -14.95 -0.18
N VAL A 1040 -26.83 -13.74 0.10
CA VAL A 1040 -27.50 -12.73 0.92
C VAL A 1040 -27.70 -11.45 0.12
N ALA A 1041 -28.86 -10.83 0.25
CA ALA A 1041 -29.14 -9.51 -0.31
C ALA A 1041 -28.83 -8.41 0.69
N ALA A 1042 -28.40 -7.23 0.23
CA ALA A 1042 -28.31 -6.06 1.10
C ALA A 1042 -29.66 -5.74 1.75
N GLY A 1043 -29.65 -5.50 3.06
CA GLY A 1043 -30.85 -5.29 3.87
C GLY A 1043 -31.55 -6.57 4.34
N GLN A 1044 -31.12 -7.77 3.90
CA GLN A 1044 -31.67 -9.02 4.39
C GLN A 1044 -31.31 -9.21 5.87
N VAL A 1045 -32.29 -9.49 6.73
CA VAL A 1045 -32.05 -9.79 8.14
C VAL A 1045 -31.31 -11.12 8.25
N LEU A 1046 -30.16 -11.12 8.91
CA LEU A 1046 -29.29 -12.29 9.08
C LEU A 1046 -29.36 -12.85 10.50
N PHE A 1047 -29.37 -11.96 11.50
CA PHE A 1047 -29.43 -12.30 12.91
C PHE A 1047 -30.46 -11.41 13.61
N CYS A 1048 -30.93 -11.85 14.78
CA CYS A 1048 -31.64 -10.99 15.73
C CYS A 1048 -31.01 -11.12 17.11
N VAL A 1049 -30.90 -10.01 17.83
CA VAL A 1049 -30.32 -9.96 19.17
C VAL A 1049 -31.37 -9.45 20.16
N ASP A 1050 -31.70 -10.25 21.15
CA ASP A 1050 -32.55 -9.84 22.27
C ASP A 1050 -31.74 -8.98 23.24
N VAL A 1051 -32.17 -7.73 23.40
CA VAL A 1051 -31.50 -6.70 24.22
C VAL A 1051 -31.94 -6.81 25.69
N ALA A 1052 -32.94 -7.63 26.02
CA ALA A 1052 -33.39 -7.80 27.40
C ALA A 1052 -32.30 -8.45 28.27
N GLU A 1053 -31.91 -7.76 29.35
CA GLU A 1053 -31.04 -8.34 30.39
C GLU A 1053 -31.63 -9.66 30.89
N PRO A 1054 -30.84 -10.73 31.03
CA PRO A 1054 -31.34 -11.96 31.62
C PRO A 1054 -31.68 -11.67 33.09
N GLN A 1055 -32.96 -11.85 33.41
CA GLN A 1055 -33.49 -11.87 34.77
C GLN A 1055 -32.53 -12.60 35.72
N ALA A 1056 -32.28 -11.96 36.86
CA ALA A 1056 -31.72 -12.60 38.04
C ALA A 1056 -32.37 -13.97 38.25
N LYS A 1057 -31.56 -15.02 38.26
CA LYS A 1057 -32.01 -16.30 38.82
C LYS A 1057 -31.83 -16.23 40.33
N ASP A 1058 -32.96 -16.15 41.03
CA ASP A 1058 -33.10 -16.43 42.45
C ASP A 1058 -32.58 -17.83 42.79
N SER A 1059 -31.53 -17.92 43.62
CA SER A 1059 -31.42 -18.67 44.90
C SER A 1059 -29.97 -18.74 45.38
#